data_AF-A0A2K9NYE4-F1
#
_entry.id   AF-A0A2K9NYE4-F1
#
_cell.length_a   1.000
_cell.length_b   1.000
_cell.length_c   1.000
_cell.angle_alpha   90.00
_cell.angle_beta   90.00
_cell.angle_gamma   90.00
#
_symmetry.space_group_name_H-M   'P 1'
#
loop_
_entity.id
_entity.type
_entity.pdbx_description
1 polymer ?
#
loop_
_entity_poly.entity_id
_entity_poly.type
_entity_poly.pdbx_seq_one_letter_code
_entity_poly.pdbx_strand_id
1 'polypeptide(L)'
;MVNLIISFVIAFVAAVMPWSAFATQAELDLARADQLIKRYNTQAERPKSCPMESKKFSDLIAKTEAIKDVLKGNCLKKDNDKMAEVLESIKGIQDELKNQNIVSNSSQTTEVLGSLLGDGNTTQSTNAISGLKFSTLFSNITTMFKKNQCNMEDGRVLEMTADLIYDSTQLGVLAGNQLGLIVAGGGFLISSALRLIDLIFKQRFDFEKSTDRQTFVKLNCSFYEIRRELDMQGALDIENNTSKEDYRDTKALIESITAELKRMEDQKVSVSKSYSELDRKAFEESVGDLKEFKKTLDKVQKYLQPGINQSGEMPTDTQKLLIMSQLAQDYDLLVAQTMYYKSLNISSIPMLDDLFILELKKFDPLNIENFMNTLNVSAKDFNDKNRANILFHIIRIGKDIKTKEDSMSEKNQKVKTELASALDKKKEEYLAKLVELKKVETRLGNVVAPKEYSGLDDGSDNLVTILENHKKISSQLYGEWGDKFLKYTTYKSYDEVKDFNERLDLFNAKYTNIIKNNKVDNLASNYLCQDAQKLRILFKHADSIVQEGFDFVVTNRDIIYSDVKNYYNGEINEYKNDAAFIGSIEKVQRHYKSAIFALKKMKGDEVSKEDTERYLNMPWLGSYYIGRSMLEVSATKVKARNIQDIYERMGCQKSFSDELVN
;
A
#
# COMPACT_ATOMS: atom_id res chain seq x y z
N MET A 1 3.50 6.78 47.13
CA MET A 1 2.81 7.86 46.37
C MET A 1 2.69 7.55 44.88
N VAL A 2 3.78 7.31 44.15
CA VAL A 2 3.74 7.02 42.69
C VAL A 2 2.82 5.85 42.31
N ASN A 3 2.83 4.74 43.06
CA ASN A 3 1.93 3.59 42.80
C ASN A 3 0.45 3.87 43.10
N LEU A 4 0.16 4.83 43.98
CA LEU A 4 -1.20 5.24 44.33
C LEU A 4 -1.77 6.16 43.24
N ILE A 5 -0.93 7.03 42.68
CA ILE A 5 -1.27 7.90 41.54
C ILE A 5 -1.54 7.05 40.29
N ILE A 6 -0.71 6.05 40.00
CA ILE A 6 -0.95 5.13 38.87
C ILE A 6 -2.26 4.36 39.04
N SER A 7 -2.54 3.85 40.25
CA SER A 7 -3.79 3.13 40.52
C SER A 7 -5.03 4.03 40.43
N PHE A 8 -4.94 5.28 40.87
CA PHE A 8 -6.03 6.24 40.80
C PHE A 8 -6.25 6.75 39.37
N VAL A 9 -5.19 6.90 38.57
CA VAL A 9 -5.28 7.23 37.13
C VAL A 9 -5.92 6.09 36.35
N ILE A 10 -5.54 4.83 36.62
CA ILE A 10 -6.18 3.66 36.01
C ILE A 10 -7.66 3.58 36.40
N ALA A 11 -8.00 3.83 37.67
CA ALA A 11 -9.37 3.83 38.16
C ALA A 11 -10.21 5.00 37.59
N PHE A 12 -9.63 6.19 37.43
CA PHE A 12 -10.30 7.35 36.84
C PHE A 12 -10.51 7.19 35.33
N VAL A 13 -9.53 6.62 34.61
CA VAL A 13 -9.69 6.25 33.19
C VAL A 13 -10.78 5.18 33.04
N ALA A 14 -10.83 4.19 33.92
CA ALA A 14 -11.88 3.16 33.93
C ALA A 14 -13.28 3.70 34.31
N ALA A 15 -13.34 4.75 35.13
CA ALA A 15 -14.60 5.36 35.56
C ALA A 15 -15.15 6.39 34.55
N VAL A 16 -14.27 7.12 33.85
CA VAL A 16 -14.67 8.12 32.83
C VAL A 16 -14.86 7.48 31.46
N MET A 17 -14.22 6.34 31.20
CA MET A 17 -14.43 5.58 29.98
C MET A 17 -14.95 4.17 30.31
N PRO A 18 -16.26 3.90 30.21
CA PRO A 18 -16.82 2.57 30.40
C PRO A 18 -16.49 1.68 29.19
N TRP A 19 -15.22 1.30 29.06
CA TRP A 19 -14.73 0.47 27.94
C TRP A 19 -15.27 -0.96 28.02
N SER A 20 -15.60 -1.46 29.22
CA SER A 20 -15.94 -2.88 29.43
C SER A 20 -17.34 -3.29 28.96
N ALA A 21 -18.29 -2.36 28.81
CA ALA A 21 -19.66 -2.68 28.41
C ALA A 21 -19.94 -2.53 26.90
N PHE A 22 -19.14 -1.72 26.19
CA PHE A 22 -19.31 -1.45 24.75
C PHE A 22 -18.23 -2.09 23.87
N ALA A 23 -17.10 -2.53 24.44
CA ALA A 23 -16.05 -3.23 23.68
C ALA A 23 -16.55 -4.53 23.05
N THR A 24 -17.52 -5.22 23.65
CA THR A 24 -17.99 -6.54 23.19
C THR A 24 -18.71 -6.50 21.85
N GLN A 25 -19.57 -5.49 21.60
CA GLN A 25 -20.29 -5.40 20.32
C GLN A 25 -19.37 -4.96 19.19
N ALA A 26 -18.47 -4.00 19.45
CA ALA A 26 -17.55 -3.51 18.43
C ALA A 26 -16.49 -4.56 18.04
N GLU A 27 -16.03 -5.37 19.00
CA GLU A 27 -15.18 -6.54 18.73
C GLU A 27 -15.93 -7.64 17.96
N LEU A 28 -17.22 -7.86 18.28
CA LEU A 28 -18.07 -8.78 17.54
C LEU A 28 -18.29 -8.32 16.08
N ASP A 29 -18.52 -7.02 15.87
CA ASP A 29 -18.70 -6.42 14.55
C ASP A 29 -17.40 -6.53 13.73
N LEU A 30 -16.23 -6.29 14.33
CA LEU A 30 -14.93 -6.53 13.68
C LEU A 30 -14.72 -8.00 13.32
N ALA A 31 -15.06 -8.93 14.22
CA ALA A 31 -14.94 -10.36 13.95
C ALA A 31 -15.88 -10.81 12.82
N ARG A 32 -17.10 -10.25 12.75
CA ARG A 32 -18.05 -10.51 11.68
C ARG A 32 -17.59 -9.90 10.36
N ALA A 33 -17.02 -8.70 10.40
CA ALA A 33 -16.38 -8.07 9.25
C ALA A 33 -15.26 -8.96 8.69
N ASP A 34 -14.43 -9.55 9.56
CA ASP A 34 -13.36 -10.46 9.15
C ASP A 34 -13.86 -11.73 8.48
N GLN A 35 -14.98 -12.28 8.95
CA GLN A 35 -15.59 -13.44 8.31
C GLN A 35 -16.09 -13.10 6.91
N LEU A 36 -16.76 -11.96 6.73
CA LEU A 36 -17.24 -11.49 5.43
C LEU A 36 -16.08 -11.16 4.48
N ILE A 37 -15.09 -10.40 4.95
CA ILE A 37 -13.89 -10.09 4.18
C ILE A 37 -13.23 -11.40 3.76
N LYS A 38 -12.99 -12.35 4.66
CA LYS A 38 -12.35 -13.62 4.32
C LYS A 38 -13.15 -14.45 3.30
N ARG A 39 -14.48 -14.42 3.38
CA ARG A 39 -15.36 -15.16 2.45
C ARG A 39 -15.30 -14.59 1.03
N TYR A 40 -15.22 -13.26 0.90
CA TYR A 40 -15.26 -12.57 -0.39
C TYR A 40 -13.90 -12.07 -0.89
N ASN A 41 -12.84 -12.21 -0.08
CA ASN A 41 -11.48 -11.88 -0.47
C ASN A 41 -10.93 -12.99 -1.39
N THR A 42 -11.10 -12.78 -2.68
CA THR A 42 -10.58 -13.64 -3.76
C THR A 42 -9.15 -13.27 -4.17
N GLN A 43 -8.35 -12.65 -3.29
CA GLN A 43 -6.95 -12.32 -3.57
C GLN A 43 -6.10 -13.59 -3.74
N ALA A 44 -6.15 -14.19 -4.92
CA ALA A 44 -5.01 -14.86 -5.47
C ALA A 44 -3.94 -13.78 -5.68
N GLU A 45 -2.92 -13.77 -4.83
CA GLU A 45 -1.74 -12.92 -5.00
C GLU A 45 -1.30 -12.93 -6.46
N ARG A 46 -1.05 -11.74 -7.00
CA ARG A 46 -0.53 -11.59 -8.36
C ARG A 46 0.67 -12.53 -8.55
N PRO A 47 0.68 -13.38 -9.58
CA PRO A 47 1.80 -14.27 -9.83
C PRO A 47 3.09 -13.48 -10.04
N LYS A 48 4.14 -13.85 -9.29
CA LYS A 48 5.46 -13.19 -9.35
C LYS A 48 6.11 -13.23 -10.74
N SER A 49 5.65 -14.17 -11.55
CA SER A 49 6.02 -14.40 -12.94
C SER A 49 5.50 -13.34 -13.91
N CYS A 50 4.42 -12.63 -13.57
CA CYS A 50 3.92 -11.56 -14.43
C CYS A 50 4.83 -10.32 -14.33
N PRO A 51 5.15 -9.65 -15.46
CA PRO A 51 6.05 -8.49 -15.47
C PRO A 51 5.70 -7.45 -14.39
N MET A 52 6.70 -6.74 -13.86
CA MET A 52 6.44 -5.76 -12.80
C MET A 52 5.36 -4.74 -13.21
N GLU A 53 4.48 -4.39 -12.26
CA GLU A 53 3.47 -3.36 -12.46
C GLU A 53 4.11 -2.06 -12.95
N SER A 54 3.60 -1.52 -14.05
CA SER A 54 3.94 -0.16 -14.44
C SER A 54 3.19 0.79 -13.51
N LYS A 55 3.85 1.18 -12.41
CA LYS A 55 3.27 2.08 -11.39
C LYS A 55 3.29 3.55 -11.79
N LYS A 56 3.79 3.89 -12.99
CA LYS A 56 4.01 5.26 -13.42
C LYS A 56 3.29 5.55 -14.73
N PHE A 57 2.46 6.59 -14.73
CA PHE A 57 1.80 7.11 -15.93
C PHE A 57 2.81 7.49 -17.04
N SER A 58 4.06 7.85 -16.69
CA SER A 58 5.14 8.13 -17.64
C SER A 58 5.49 6.95 -18.55
N ASP A 59 5.46 5.73 -18.03
CA ASP A 59 5.86 4.54 -18.76
C ASP A 59 4.79 4.17 -19.79
N LEU A 60 3.51 4.36 -19.44
CA LEU A 60 2.40 4.19 -20.38
C LEU A 60 2.42 5.24 -21.49
N ILE A 61 2.78 6.49 -21.18
CA ILE A 61 2.98 7.54 -22.20
C ILE A 61 4.08 7.11 -23.19
N ALA A 62 5.20 6.57 -22.69
CA ALA A 62 6.28 6.09 -23.55
C ALA A 62 5.85 4.90 -24.43
N LYS A 63 5.08 3.95 -23.88
CA LYS A 63 4.58 2.78 -24.62
C LYS A 63 3.50 3.14 -25.65
N THR A 64 2.62 4.09 -25.32
CA THR A 64 1.64 4.63 -26.28
C THR A 64 2.32 5.42 -27.42
N GLU A 65 3.48 6.02 -27.17
CA GLU A 65 4.29 6.61 -28.25
C GLU A 65 4.99 5.52 -29.09
N ALA A 66 5.56 4.51 -28.44
CA ALA A 66 6.24 3.41 -29.12
C ALA A 66 5.30 2.60 -30.02
N ILE A 67 4.07 2.31 -29.57
CA ILE A 67 3.08 1.60 -30.39
C ILE A 67 2.67 2.43 -31.60
N LYS A 68 2.63 3.76 -31.49
CA LYS A 68 2.35 4.66 -32.62
C LYS A 68 3.42 4.53 -33.70
N ASP A 69 4.70 4.46 -33.34
CA ASP A 69 5.78 4.31 -34.31
C ASP A 69 5.79 2.91 -34.96
N VAL A 70 5.53 1.87 -34.18
CA VAL A 70 5.43 0.49 -34.69
C VAL A 70 4.22 0.33 -35.62
N LEU A 71 3.06 0.87 -35.27
CA LEU A 71 1.87 0.82 -36.12
C LEU A 71 2.07 1.59 -37.43
N LYS A 72 2.70 2.77 -37.39
CA LYS A 72 3.05 3.53 -38.61
C LYS A 72 4.01 2.78 -39.54
N GLY A 73 4.97 2.07 -38.97
CA GLY A 73 5.97 1.32 -39.75
C GLY A 73 5.45 0.01 -40.33
N ASN A 74 4.59 -0.71 -39.59
CA ASN A 74 4.26 -2.10 -39.89
C ASN A 74 2.80 -2.34 -40.33
N CYS A 75 1.92 -1.36 -40.16
CA CYS A 75 0.54 -1.43 -40.64
C CYS A 75 0.35 -0.41 -41.76
N LEU A 76 0.29 -0.85 -43.03
CA LEU A 76 0.40 0.04 -44.19
C LEU A 76 -0.79 0.06 -45.18
N LYS A 77 -1.17 1.32 -45.47
CA LYS A 77 -1.43 1.98 -46.79
C LYS A 77 -2.85 2.22 -47.33
N LYS A 78 -3.92 1.59 -46.84
CA LYS A 78 -5.27 1.78 -47.44
C LYS A 78 -6.31 2.54 -46.62
N ASP A 79 -6.04 2.83 -45.36
CA ASP A 79 -7.05 3.37 -44.42
C ASP A 79 -6.39 4.43 -43.51
N ASN A 80 -5.93 5.53 -44.12
CA ASN A 80 -5.28 6.65 -43.42
C ASN A 80 -6.17 7.21 -42.31
N ASP A 81 -7.49 7.16 -42.50
CA ASP A 81 -8.48 7.65 -41.54
C ASP A 81 -8.48 6.80 -40.26
N LYS A 82 -8.39 5.48 -40.37
CA LYS A 82 -8.30 4.60 -39.18
C LYS A 82 -6.97 4.74 -38.43
N MET A 83 -5.86 4.94 -39.15
CA MET A 83 -4.60 5.26 -38.49
C MET A 83 -4.67 6.63 -37.79
N ALA A 84 -5.32 7.62 -38.40
CA ALA A 84 -5.55 8.92 -37.77
C ALA A 84 -6.41 8.80 -36.50
N GLU A 85 -7.47 7.98 -36.51
CA GLU A 85 -8.28 7.68 -35.32
C GLU A 85 -7.48 6.98 -34.21
N VAL A 86 -6.58 6.03 -34.56
CA VAL A 86 -5.67 5.39 -33.59
C VAL A 86 -4.72 6.41 -32.98
N LEU A 87 -4.10 7.25 -33.80
CA LEU A 87 -3.16 8.28 -33.35
C LEU A 87 -3.84 9.33 -32.49
N GLU A 88 -5.08 9.72 -32.82
CA GLU A 88 -5.88 10.65 -32.03
C GLU A 88 -6.30 10.01 -30.70
N SER A 89 -6.63 8.71 -30.69
CA SER A 89 -6.92 7.97 -29.45
C SER A 89 -5.68 7.90 -28.54
N ILE A 90 -4.51 7.64 -29.11
CA ILE A 90 -3.22 7.64 -28.40
C ILE A 90 -2.94 9.02 -27.80
N LYS A 91 -3.08 10.09 -28.59
CA LYS A 91 -2.89 11.47 -28.14
C LYS A 91 -3.88 11.83 -27.03
N GLY A 92 -5.15 11.47 -27.20
CA GLY A 92 -6.20 11.70 -26.21
C GLY A 92 -5.93 10.98 -24.88
N ILE A 93 -5.34 9.78 -24.91
CA ILE A 93 -4.87 9.07 -23.70
C ILE A 93 -3.67 9.79 -23.08
N GLN A 94 -2.67 10.17 -23.89
CA GLN A 94 -1.48 10.87 -23.40
C GLN A 94 -1.82 12.21 -22.73
N ASP A 95 -2.73 12.99 -23.31
CA ASP A 95 -3.16 14.28 -22.76
C ASP A 95 -3.90 14.10 -21.42
N GLU A 96 -4.72 13.07 -21.30
CA GLU A 96 -5.43 12.73 -20.07
C GLU A 96 -4.46 12.28 -18.96
N LEU A 97 -3.48 11.44 -19.29
CA LEU A 97 -2.45 10.99 -18.35
C LEU A 97 -1.53 12.12 -17.87
N LYS A 98 -1.17 13.05 -18.77
CA LYS A 98 -0.37 14.23 -18.42
C LYS A 98 -1.10 15.16 -17.46
N ASN A 99 -2.42 15.33 -17.64
CA ASN A 99 -3.24 16.15 -16.75
C ASN A 99 -3.36 15.55 -15.33
N GLN A 100 -3.24 14.23 -15.18
CA GLN A 100 -3.29 13.56 -13.88
C GLN A 100 -1.97 13.60 -13.09
N ASN A 101 -0.84 13.81 -13.76
CA ASN A 101 0.50 13.89 -13.13
C ASN A 101 0.74 15.17 -12.29
N ILE A 102 -0.27 16.04 -12.09
CA ILE A 102 -0.16 17.27 -11.27
C ILE A 102 -0.56 17.03 -9.80
N VAL A 103 -1.22 15.90 -9.46
CA VAL A 103 -1.64 15.59 -8.09
C VAL A 103 -0.67 14.61 -7.44
N SER A 104 0.50 15.11 -7.05
CA SER A 104 1.48 14.35 -6.26
C SER A 104 2.15 15.24 -5.22
N ASN A 105 1.36 15.82 -4.31
CA ASN A 105 1.90 16.39 -3.08
C ASN A 105 0.95 16.24 -1.88
N SER A 106 1.46 15.52 -0.87
CA SER A 106 1.21 15.61 0.57
C SER A 106 -0.19 15.31 1.16
N SER A 107 -0.22 14.32 2.07
CA SER A 107 -1.20 14.06 3.17
C SER A 107 -2.46 13.22 2.88
N GLN A 108 -2.25 11.93 2.56
CA GLN A 108 -3.32 10.97 2.24
C GLN A 108 -4.17 10.43 3.42
N THR A 109 -3.91 10.77 4.68
CA THR A 109 -4.65 10.18 5.81
C THR A 109 -5.89 10.96 6.24
N THR A 110 -6.00 12.26 5.91
CA THR A 110 -7.16 13.10 6.28
C THR A 110 -8.17 13.23 5.14
N GLU A 111 -7.73 13.15 3.87
CA GLU A 111 -8.61 13.22 2.69
C GLU A 111 -9.47 11.98 2.49
N VAL A 112 -8.98 10.79 2.87
CA VAL A 112 -9.74 9.54 2.74
C VAL A 112 -10.97 9.53 3.66
N LEU A 113 -10.88 10.16 4.84
CA LEU A 113 -12.02 10.27 5.74
C LEU A 113 -13.04 11.31 5.25
N GLY A 114 -12.57 12.41 4.64
CA GLY A 114 -13.42 13.44 4.03
C GLY A 114 -14.15 12.97 2.77
N SER A 115 -13.53 12.10 1.97
CA SER A 115 -14.17 11.50 0.78
C SER A 115 -15.11 10.34 1.11
N LEU A 116 -14.88 9.63 2.23
CA LEU A 116 -15.75 8.54 2.69
C LEU A 116 -16.95 9.01 3.54
N LEU A 117 -16.86 10.19 4.17
CA LEU A 117 -17.89 10.73 5.08
C LEU A 117 -18.60 12.00 4.56
N GLY A 118 -18.29 12.47 3.35
CA GLY A 118 -18.80 13.72 2.79
C GLY A 118 -20.18 13.61 2.13
N ASP A 119 -21.09 14.49 2.54
CA ASP A 119 -22.44 14.76 2.02
C ASP A 119 -22.56 14.68 0.49
N GLY A 120 -23.68 14.11 0.02
CA GLY A 120 -24.03 13.90 -1.39
C GLY A 120 -24.28 15.16 -2.22
N ASN A 121 -23.47 16.21 -2.09
CA ASN A 121 -23.58 17.44 -2.86
C ASN A 121 -22.26 18.14 -3.23
N THR A 122 -21.09 17.52 -3.03
CA THR A 122 -19.86 17.99 -3.68
C THR A 122 -19.68 17.29 -5.02
N THR A 123 -19.97 18.00 -6.11
CA THR A 123 -19.45 17.70 -7.45
C THR A 123 -17.92 17.83 -7.45
N GLN A 124 -17.23 16.88 -6.84
CA GLN A 124 -15.83 16.64 -7.13
C GLN A 124 -15.77 15.94 -8.48
N SER A 125 -15.28 16.65 -9.48
CA SER A 125 -14.83 16.10 -10.75
C SER A 125 -13.99 14.85 -10.49
N THR A 126 -14.54 13.68 -10.78
CA THR A 126 -13.87 12.40 -10.63
C THR A 126 -12.66 12.38 -11.56
N ASN A 127 -11.45 12.44 -10.98
CA ASN A 127 -10.16 12.27 -11.65
C ASN A 127 -9.95 10.80 -12.10
N ALA A 128 -10.94 10.17 -12.71
CA ALA A 128 -10.85 8.80 -13.22
C ALA A 128 -10.44 8.85 -14.70
N ILE A 129 -9.43 8.05 -15.07
CA ILE A 129 -9.06 7.87 -16.48
C ILE A 129 -10.24 7.21 -17.20
N SER A 130 -10.69 7.81 -18.29
CA SER A 130 -11.78 7.29 -19.10
C SER A 130 -11.36 6.04 -19.86
N GLY A 131 -11.80 4.87 -19.38
CA GLY A 131 -11.64 3.58 -20.07
C GLY A 131 -12.22 3.56 -21.50
N LEU A 132 -13.07 4.53 -21.85
CA LEU A 132 -13.59 4.72 -23.21
C LEU A 132 -12.49 5.00 -24.22
N LYS A 133 -11.45 5.78 -23.87
CA LYS A 133 -10.38 6.12 -24.82
C LYS A 133 -9.51 4.90 -25.16
N PHE A 134 -9.21 4.08 -24.17
CA PHE A 134 -8.52 2.80 -24.39
C PHE A 134 -9.41 1.81 -25.14
N SER A 135 -10.71 1.77 -24.84
CA SER A 135 -11.66 0.94 -25.59
C SER A 135 -11.67 1.31 -27.08
N THR A 136 -11.73 2.60 -27.41
CA THR A 136 -11.66 3.09 -28.80
C THR A 136 -10.34 2.71 -29.46
N LEU A 137 -9.21 2.90 -28.76
CA LEU A 137 -7.89 2.49 -29.25
C LEU A 137 -7.85 0.99 -29.57
N PHE A 138 -8.33 0.14 -28.65
CA PHE A 138 -8.37 -1.32 -28.84
C PHE A 138 -9.34 -1.76 -29.93
N SER A 139 -10.49 -1.11 -30.06
CA SER A 139 -11.43 -1.36 -31.16
C SER A 139 -10.81 -1.04 -32.52
N ASN A 140 -10.08 0.07 -32.61
CA ASN A 140 -9.39 0.48 -33.84
C ASN A 140 -8.24 -0.48 -34.19
N ILE A 141 -7.41 -0.86 -33.21
CA ILE A 141 -6.36 -1.87 -33.39
C ILE A 141 -6.98 -3.22 -33.81
N THR A 142 -8.06 -3.65 -33.15
CA THR A 142 -8.80 -4.88 -33.49
C THR A 142 -9.29 -4.85 -34.93
N THR A 143 -9.80 -3.70 -35.40
CA THR A 143 -10.28 -3.54 -36.78
C THR A 143 -9.12 -3.63 -37.78
N MET A 144 -7.99 -3.00 -37.48
CA MET A 144 -6.78 -3.09 -38.31
C MET A 144 -6.28 -4.54 -38.42
N PHE A 145 -6.33 -5.28 -37.31
CA PHE A 145 -5.94 -6.69 -37.26
C PHE A 145 -6.90 -7.57 -38.08
N LYS A 146 -8.22 -7.39 -37.92
CA LYS A 146 -9.24 -8.15 -38.69
C LYS A 146 -9.17 -7.91 -40.19
N LYS A 147 -8.85 -6.69 -40.62
CA LYS A 147 -8.73 -6.34 -42.04
C LYS A 147 -7.38 -6.75 -42.64
N ASN A 148 -6.53 -7.49 -41.92
CA ASN A 148 -5.15 -7.85 -42.32
C ASN A 148 -4.33 -6.62 -42.75
N GLN A 149 -4.57 -5.46 -42.13
CA GLN A 149 -3.90 -4.20 -42.48
C GLN A 149 -2.53 -4.05 -41.80
N CYS A 150 -2.18 -4.96 -40.91
CA CYS A 150 -0.90 -5.03 -40.21
C CYS A 150 -0.11 -6.27 -40.64
N ASN A 151 1.18 -6.10 -40.87
CA ASN A 151 2.07 -7.25 -41.00
C ASN A 151 2.33 -7.86 -39.61
N MET A 152 1.65 -8.96 -39.31
CA MET A 152 1.76 -9.67 -38.03
C MET A 152 2.98 -10.59 -37.97
N GLU A 153 3.65 -10.86 -39.09
CA GLU A 153 4.89 -11.65 -39.09
C GLU A 153 6.04 -10.92 -38.41
N ASP A 154 5.95 -9.58 -38.37
CA ASP A 154 6.78 -8.74 -37.53
C ASP A 154 6.24 -8.75 -36.09
N GLY A 155 6.73 -9.72 -35.30
CA GLY A 155 6.29 -9.96 -33.91
C GLY A 155 6.33 -8.73 -32.99
N ARG A 156 6.96 -7.62 -33.40
CA ARG A 156 6.95 -6.33 -32.70
C ARG A 156 5.55 -5.74 -32.55
N VAL A 157 4.68 -5.89 -33.55
CA VAL A 157 3.29 -5.35 -33.49
C VAL A 157 2.49 -6.09 -32.42
N LEU A 158 2.62 -7.42 -32.38
CA LEU A 158 1.96 -8.27 -31.39
C LEU A 158 2.49 -8.01 -29.99
N GLU A 159 3.80 -7.91 -29.85
CA GLU A 159 4.46 -7.66 -28.56
C GLU A 159 4.03 -6.31 -27.97
N MET A 160 4.09 -5.22 -28.74
CA MET A 160 3.70 -3.89 -28.25
C MET A 160 2.19 -3.77 -27.98
N THR A 161 1.37 -4.49 -28.75
CA THR A 161 -0.07 -4.55 -28.48
C THR A 161 -0.36 -5.30 -27.18
N ALA A 162 0.36 -6.40 -26.92
CA ALA A 162 0.26 -7.13 -25.67
C ALA A 162 0.74 -6.30 -24.46
N ASP A 163 1.83 -5.52 -24.61
CA ASP A 163 2.27 -4.57 -23.59
C ASP A 163 1.22 -3.50 -23.30
N LEU A 164 0.65 -2.89 -24.35
CA LEU A 164 -0.39 -1.88 -24.17
C LEU A 164 -1.64 -2.45 -23.48
N ILE A 165 -2.09 -3.65 -23.86
CA ILE A 165 -3.18 -4.34 -23.15
C ILE A 165 -2.80 -4.56 -21.69
N TYR A 166 -1.58 -5.03 -21.43
CA TYR A 166 -1.11 -5.35 -20.09
C TYR A 166 -1.08 -4.12 -19.17
N ASP A 167 -0.52 -3.01 -19.62
CA ASP A 167 -0.40 -1.81 -18.77
C ASP A 167 -1.74 -1.05 -18.67
N SER A 168 -2.53 -1.03 -19.74
CA SER A 168 -3.85 -0.38 -19.70
C SER A 168 -4.87 -1.14 -18.88
N THR A 169 -4.83 -2.48 -18.87
CA THR A 169 -5.70 -3.29 -18.00
C THR A 169 -5.34 -3.04 -16.55
N GLN A 170 -4.06 -2.92 -16.21
CA GLN A 170 -3.64 -2.51 -14.86
C GLN A 170 -4.16 -1.13 -14.46
N LEU A 171 -4.09 -0.13 -15.34
CA LEU A 171 -4.52 1.25 -15.02
C LEU A 171 -6.04 1.43 -15.06
N GLY A 172 -6.71 0.80 -16.01
CA GLY A 172 -8.17 0.84 -16.18
C GLY A 172 -8.92 0.08 -15.07
N VAL A 173 -8.31 -0.98 -14.53
CA VAL A 173 -8.78 -1.67 -13.32
C VAL A 173 -8.67 -0.77 -12.09
N LEU A 174 -7.58 -0.02 -11.95
CA LEU A 174 -7.38 0.91 -10.83
C LEU A 174 -8.33 2.13 -10.87
N ALA A 175 -8.71 2.61 -12.05
CA ALA A 175 -9.64 3.73 -12.21
C ALA A 175 -11.11 3.36 -11.96
N GLY A 176 -11.48 2.07 -12.04
CA GLY A 176 -12.85 1.58 -11.81
C GLY A 176 -13.26 1.43 -10.34
N ASN A 177 -12.33 1.60 -9.40
CA ASN A 177 -12.49 1.16 -8.00
C ASN A 177 -13.25 2.15 -7.07
N GLN A 178 -13.75 3.28 -7.55
CA GLN A 178 -14.49 4.22 -6.67
C GLN A 178 -16.01 4.21 -6.81
N LEU A 179 -16.59 3.59 -7.85
CA LEU A 179 -18.04 3.64 -8.07
C LEU A 179 -18.70 2.32 -8.47
N GLY A 180 -18.01 1.17 -8.42
CA GLY A 180 -18.63 -0.15 -8.55
C GLY A 180 -19.32 -0.48 -9.87
N LEU A 181 -19.42 0.47 -10.79
CA LEU A 181 -20.17 0.35 -12.03
C LEU A 181 -19.22 -0.01 -13.17
N ILE A 182 -19.34 -1.26 -13.63
CA ILE A 182 -18.94 -1.75 -14.96
C ILE A 182 -19.50 -0.86 -16.10
N VAL A 183 -20.47 0.01 -15.82
CA VAL A 183 -21.49 0.47 -16.77
C VAL A 183 -21.06 1.58 -17.75
N ALA A 184 -19.87 2.19 -17.67
CA ALA A 184 -19.53 3.19 -18.70
C ALA A 184 -18.09 3.23 -19.22
N GLY A 185 -17.07 2.94 -18.41
CA GLY A 185 -15.66 3.02 -18.83
C GLY A 185 -14.91 1.69 -18.77
N GLY A 186 -15.01 1.00 -17.63
CA GLY A 186 -14.28 -0.24 -17.36
C GLY A 186 -14.78 -1.46 -18.15
N GLY A 187 -16.11 -1.64 -18.27
CA GLY A 187 -16.69 -2.75 -19.03
C GLY A 187 -16.33 -2.71 -20.51
N PHE A 188 -16.36 -1.53 -21.13
CA PHE A 188 -15.95 -1.34 -22.52
C PHE A 188 -14.46 -1.62 -22.73
N LEU A 189 -13.60 -1.15 -21.80
CA LEU A 189 -12.17 -1.45 -21.85
C LEU A 189 -11.91 -2.96 -21.77
N ILE A 190 -12.51 -3.64 -20.78
CA ILE A 190 -12.36 -5.09 -20.59
C ILE A 190 -12.86 -5.85 -21.82
N SER A 191 -14.04 -5.50 -22.33
CA SER A 191 -14.63 -6.13 -23.52
C SER A 191 -13.74 -5.95 -24.76
N SER A 192 -13.25 -4.74 -25.01
CA SER A 192 -12.36 -4.45 -26.15
C SER A 192 -10.99 -5.11 -26.00
N ALA A 193 -10.42 -5.14 -24.80
CA ALA A 193 -9.18 -5.86 -24.52
C ALA A 193 -9.34 -7.37 -24.75
N LEU A 194 -10.40 -7.99 -24.22
CA LEU A 194 -10.69 -9.41 -24.45
C LEU A 194 -10.91 -9.73 -25.93
N ARG A 195 -11.62 -8.88 -26.69
CA ARG A 195 -11.78 -9.07 -28.14
C ARG A 195 -10.44 -9.04 -28.87
N LEU A 196 -9.53 -8.15 -28.48
CA LEU A 196 -8.21 -8.05 -29.08
C LEU A 196 -7.32 -9.23 -28.69
N ILE A 197 -7.36 -9.66 -27.43
CA ILE A 197 -6.66 -10.87 -26.95
C ILE A 197 -7.14 -12.11 -27.72
N ASP A 198 -8.45 -12.33 -27.85
CA ASP A 198 -9.02 -13.44 -28.64
C ASP A 198 -8.53 -13.41 -30.09
N LEU A 199 -8.52 -12.23 -30.71
CA LEU A 199 -8.03 -12.07 -32.07
C LEU A 199 -6.55 -12.41 -32.22
N ILE A 200 -5.71 -12.07 -31.24
CA ILE A 200 -4.29 -12.44 -31.23
C ILE A 200 -4.13 -13.95 -31.02
N PHE A 201 -4.91 -14.59 -30.15
CA PHE A 201 -4.87 -16.04 -29.96
C PHE A 201 -5.32 -16.85 -31.18
N LYS A 202 -6.10 -16.25 -32.08
CA LYS A 202 -6.42 -16.85 -33.39
C LYS A 202 -5.25 -16.81 -34.38
N GLN A 203 -4.21 -16.03 -34.10
CA GLN A 203 -2.98 -16.04 -34.88
C GLN A 203 -2.07 -17.21 -34.46
N ARG A 204 -1.16 -17.62 -35.35
CA ARG A 204 -0.31 -18.78 -35.12
C ARG A 204 0.93 -18.38 -34.33
N PHE A 205 1.05 -18.83 -33.07
CA PHE A 205 2.30 -18.68 -32.30
C PHE A 205 3.36 -19.68 -32.79
N ASP A 206 4.58 -19.18 -32.96
CA ASP A 206 5.79 -19.98 -33.16
C ASP A 206 6.70 -19.83 -31.94
N PHE A 207 6.63 -20.80 -31.01
CA PHE A 207 7.38 -20.70 -29.74
C PHE A 207 8.90 -20.85 -29.89
N GLU A 208 9.43 -21.17 -31.07
CA GLU A 208 10.86 -21.03 -31.35
C GLU A 208 11.28 -19.55 -31.35
N LYS A 209 10.37 -18.64 -31.73
CA LYS A 209 10.61 -17.18 -31.71
C LYS A 209 10.41 -16.61 -30.31
N SER A 210 11.39 -15.84 -29.84
CA SER A 210 11.33 -15.21 -28.51
C SER A 210 10.20 -14.20 -28.37
N THR A 211 9.89 -13.46 -29.44
CA THR A 211 8.79 -12.48 -29.48
C THR A 211 7.43 -13.11 -29.23
N ASP A 212 7.19 -14.29 -29.80
CA ASP A 212 5.93 -15.02 -29.68
C ASP A 212 5.77 -15.61 -28.29
N ARG A 213 6.86 -16.12 -27.69
CA ARG A 213 6.88 -16.55 -26.28
C ARG A 213 6.55 -15.40 -25.33
N GLN A 214 7.22 -14.27 -25.50
CA GLN A 214 6.98 -13.09 -24.65
C GLN A 214 5.56 -12.55 -24.82
N THR A 215 5.05 -12.50 -26.05
CA THR A 215 3.66 -12.12 -26.35
C THR A 215 2.68 -13.06 -25.64
N PHE A 216 2.88 -14.38 -25.75
CA PHE A 216 2.03 -15.37 -25.09
C PHE A 216 2.00 -15.21 -23.57
N VAL A 217 3.17 -15.02 -22.93
CA VAL A 217 3.27 -14.79 -21.48
C VAL A 217 2.59 -13.48 -21.06
N LYS A 218 2.77 -12.39 -21.82
CA LYS A 218 2.11 -11.09 -21.57
C LYS A 218 0.60 -11.22 -21.66
N LEU A 219 0.07 -11.88 -22.70
CA LEU A 219 -1.37 -12.10 -22.87
C LEU A 219 -1.96 -12.99 -21.77
N ASN A 220 -1.24 -14.04 -21.35
CA ASN A 220 -1.61 -14.88 -20.21
C ASN A 220 -1.77 -14.03 -18.92
N CYS A 221 -0.80 -13.16 -18.65
CA CYS A 221 -0.84 -12.27 -17.49
C CYS A 221 -1.95 -11.21 -17.59
N SER A 222 -2.15 -10.58 -18.75
CA SER A 222 -3.27 -9.65 -18.97
C SER A 222 -4.62 -10.33 -18.77
N PHE A 223 -4.77 -11.56 -19.28
CA PHE A 223 -5.98 -12.34 -19.11
C PHE A 223 -6.22 -12.74 -17.66
N TYR A 224 -5.17 -13.11 -16.91
CA TYR A 224 -5.25 -13.35 -15.47
C TYR A 224 -5.74 -12.11 -14.70
N GLU A 225 -5.19 -10.93 -15.00
CA GLU A 225 -5.59 -9.67 -14.35
C GLU A 225 -7.05 -9.30 -14.66
N ILE A 226 -7.47 -9.41 -15.92
CA ILE A 226 -8.87 -9.20 -16.32
C ILE A 226 -9.81 -10.18 -15.58
N ARG A 227 -9.44 -11.46 -15.52
CA ARG A 227 -10.24 -12.48 -14.83
C ARG A 227 -10.34 -12.20 -13.33
N ARG A 228 -9.22 -11.86 -12.68
CA ARG A 228 -9.21 -11.47 -11.26
C ARG A 228 -10.15 -10.29 -11.02
N GLU A 229 -10.18 -9.31 -11.91
CA GLU A 229 -11.11 -8.19 -11.80
C GLU A 229 -12.57 -8.61 -11.94
N LEU A 230 -12.90 -9.44 -12.93
CA LEU A 230 -14.25 -9.99 -13.10
C LEU A 230 -14.71 -10.77 -11.85
N ASP A 231 -13.80 -11.54 -11.25
CA ASP A 231 -14.05 -12.27 -10.00
C ASP A 231 -14.24 -11.32 -8.80
N MET A 232 -13.40 -10.29 -8.66
CA MET A 232 -13.52 -9.28 -7.59
C MET A 232 -14.80 -8.45 -7.70
N GLN A 233 -15.25 -8.18 -8.92
CA GLN A 233 -16.50 -7.44 -9.17
C GLN A 233 -17.76 -8.31 -9.00
N GLY A 234 -17.60 -9.62 -8.82
CA GLY A 234 -18.72 -10.56 -8.74
C GLY A 234 -19.45 -10.75 -10.08
N ALA A 235 -18.79 -10.45 -11.20
CA ALA A 235 -19.40 -10.55 -12.53
C ALA A 235 -19.78 -12.00 -12.90
N LEU A 236 -19.11 -12.98 -12.29
CA LEU A 236 -19.36 -14.41 -12.46
C LEU A 236 -20.24 -15.01 -11.35
N ASP A 237 -20.56 -14.24 -10.31
CA ASP A 237 -21.34 -14.72 -9.17
C ASP A 237 -22.84 -14.69 -9.51
N ILE A 238 -23.56 -15.70 -9.05
CA ILE A 238 -25.02 -15.80 -9.20
C ILE A 238 -25.65 -15.40 -7.86
N GLU A 239 -26.63 -14.50 -7.92
CA GLU A 239 -27.40 -14.07 -6.76
C GLU A 239 -28.03 -15.28 -6.03
N ASN A 240 -27.87 -15.33 -4.71
CA ASN A 240 -28.55 -16.27 -3.84
C ASN A 240 -28.99 -15.60 -2.53
N ASN A 241 -29.69 -16.35 -1.67
CA ASN A 241 -30.16 -15.79 -0.39
C ASN A 241 -29.00 -15.36 0.52
N THR A 242 -27.90 -16.11 0.53
CA THR A 242 -26.71 -15.79 1.30
C THR A 242 -26.05 -14.50 0.84
N SER A 243 -25.94 -14.24 -0.48
CA SER A 243 -25.38 -12.99 -0.99
C SER A 243 -26.26 -11.79 -0.67
N LYS A 244 -27.59 -11.95 -0.62
CA LYS A 244 -28.54 -10.91 -0.16
C LYS A 244 -28.37 -10.59 1.32
N GLU A 245 -28.26 -11.60 2.16
CA GLU A 245 -28.05 -11.46 3.60
C GLU A 245 -26.68 -10.83 3.88
N ASP A 246 -25.62 -11.36 3.28
CA ASP A 246 -24.26 -10.85 3.42
C ASP A 246 -24.18 -9.39 2.94
N TYR A 247 -24.91 -8.99 1.89
CA TYR A 247 -24.95 -7.59 1.43
C TYR A 247 -25.57 -6.66 2.47
N ARG A 248 -26.70 -7.06 3.06
CA ARG A 248 -27.37 -6.31 4.14
C ARG A 248 -26.48 -6.22 5.38
N ASP A 249 -25.87 -7.34 5.77
CA ASP A 249 -24.95 -7.42 6.89
C ASP A 249 -23.73 -6.52 6.68
N THR A 250 -23.16 -6.54 5.47
CA THR A 250 -22.01 -5.69 5.10
C THR A 250 -22.37 -4.21 5.26
N LYS A 251 -23.54 -3.78 4.77
CA LYS A 251 -24.01 -2.40 4.95
C LYS A 251 -24.17 -2.02 6.41
N ALA A 252 -24.83 -2.87 7.20
CA ALA A 252 -25.01 -2.62 8.64
C ALA A 252 -23.66 -2.51 9.38
N LEU A 253 -22.67 -3.35 9.01
CA LEU A 253 -21.33 -3.30 9.58
C LEU A 253 -20.57 -2.04 9.17
N ILE A 254 -20.67 -1.61 7.90
CA ILE A 254 -20.09 -0.34 7.43
C ILE A 254 -20.67 0.83 8.23
N GLU A 255 -21.99 0.88 8.40
CA GLU A 255 -22.65 1.92 9.20
C GLU A 255 -22.18 1.89 10.67
N SER A 256 -22.10 0.71 11.28
CA SER A 256 -21.62 0.52 12.66
C SER A 256 -20.17 1.00 12.84
N ILE A 257 -19.26 0.55 11.97
CA ILE A 257 -17.83 0.92 11.99
C ILE A 257 -17.65 2.42 11.74
N THR A 258 -18.40 3.00 10.80
CA THR A 258 -18.39 4.45 10.54
C THR A 258 -18.88 5.25 11.75
N ALA A 259 -19.94 4.81 12.41
CA ALA A 259 -20.43 5.46 13.62
C ALA A 259 -19.40 5.39 14.76
N GLU A 260 -18.73 4.25 14.90
CA GLU A 260 -17.69 4.07 15.93
C GLU A 260 -16.44 4.91 15.64
N LEU A 261 -16.02 5.03 14.38
CA LEU A 261 -14.95 5.95 13.96
C LEU A 261 -15.29 7.41 14.30
N LYS A 262 -16.54 7.83 14.09
CA LYS A 262 -17.00 9.18 14.47
C LYS A 262 -16.98 9.37 15.99
N ARG A 263 -17.41 8.38 16.76
CA ARG A 263 -17.32 8.40 18.24
C ARG A 263 -15.87 8.47 18.72
N MET A 264 -14.93 7.76 18.09
CA MET A 264 -13.50 7.85 18.43
C MET A 264 -12.95 9.26 18.18
N GLU A 265 -13.41 9.96 17.13
CA GLU A 265 -13.04 11.36 16.87
C GLU A 265 -13.60 12.30 17.96
N ASP A 266 -14.87 12.12 18.34
CA ASP A 266 -15.48 12.87 19.46
C ASP A 266 -14.76 12.59 20.79
N GLN A 267 -14.36 11.34 21.03
CA GLN A 267 -13.56 10.93 22.18
C GLN A 267 -12.18 11.58 22.16
N LYS A 268 -11.53 11.74 21.01
CA LYS A 268 -10.24 12.44 20.89
C LYS A 268 -10.34 13.89 21.37
N VAL A 269 -11.42 14.58 21.02
CA VAL A 269 -11.72 15.94 21.49
C VAL A 269 -11.98 15.96 23.01
N SER A 270 -12.71 14.98 23.54
CA SER A 270 -12.95 14.82 24.99
C SER A 270 -11.67 14.55 25.78
N VAL A 271 -10.85 13.62 25.30
CA VAL A 271 -9.57 13.23 25.92
C VAL A 271 -8.60 14.41 25.98
N SER A 272 -8.58 15.25 24.94
CA SER A 272 -7.80 16.50 24.95
C SER A 272 -8.22 17.45 26.08
N LYS A 273 -9.52 17.56 26.38
CA LYS A 273 -10.01 18.33 27.55
C LYS A 273 -9.61 17.66 28.87
N SER A 274 -9.73 16.34 28.97
CA SER A 274 -9.31 15.59 30.17
C SER A 274 -7.82 15.73 30.48
N TYR A 275 -6.96 15.96 29.49
CA TYR A 275 -5.53 16.24 29.72
C TYR A 275 -5.31 17.50 30.54
N SER A 276 -6.07 18.57 30.26
CA SER A 276 -5.97 19.82 31.03
C SER A 276 -6.44 19.64 32.47
N GLU A 277 -7.44 18.79 32.72
CA GLU A 277 -7.92 18.47 34.07
C GLU A 277 -6.94 17.56 34.83
N LEU A 278 -6.27 16.65 34.14
CA LEU A 278 -5.28 15.74 34.71
C LEU A 278 -4.03 16.51 35.14
N ASP A 279 -3.57 17.47 34.34
CA ASP A 279 -2.50 18.40 34.72
C ASP A 279 -2.89 19.25 35.93
N ARG A 280 -4.12 19.78 35.94
CA ARG A 280 -4.64 20.57 37.05
C ARG A 280 -4.71 19.78 38.35
N LYS A 281 -5.28 18.57 38.33
CA LYS A 281 -5.36 17.70 39.53
C LYS A 281 -3.98 17.27 40.01
N ALA A 282 -3.08 16.89 39.09
CA ALA A 282 -1.71 16.53 39.46
C ALA A 282 -0.96 17.70 40.11
N PHE A 283 -1.20 18.92 39.63
CA PHE A 283 -0.68 20.14 40.25
C PHE A 283 -1.30 20.37 41.64
N GLU A 284 -2.63 20.38 41.76
CA GLU A 284 -3.37 20.56 43.03
C GLU A 284 -2.96 19.52 44.10
N GLU A 285 -2.77 18.25 43.73
CA GLU A 285 -2.32 17.19 44.64
C GLU A 285 -0.85 17.35 45.07
N SER A 286 0.01 17.89 44.20
CA SER A 286 1.43 18.03 44.50
C SER A 286 1.78 19.29 45.28
N VAL A 287 1.00 20.37 45.11
CA VAL A 287 1.34 21.69 45.68
C VAL A 287 0.17 22.42 46.33
N GLY A 288 -1.00 21.79 46.43
CA GLY A 288 -2.21 22.43 46.97
C GLY A 288 -2.89 23.39 45.99
N ASP A 289 -4.04 23.96 46.39
CA ASP A 289 -4.77 24.91 45.56
C ASP A 289 -4.15 26.32 45.63
N LEU A 290 -3.42 26.69 44.58
CA LEU A 290 -2.82 28.02 44.40
C LEU A 290 -3.58 28.89 43.39
N LYS A 291 -4.76 28.46 42.94
CA LYS A 291 -5.53 29.14 41.88
C LYS A 291 -5.90 30.57 42.27
N GLU A 292 -6.39 30.75 43.50
CA GLU A 292 -6.73 32.08 44.00
C GLU A 292 -5.48 32.93 44.26
N PHE A 293 -4.35 32.34 44.67
CA PHE A 293 -3.12 33.10 44.82
C PHE A 293 -2.60 33.61 43.47
N LYS A 294 -2.61 32.76 42.43
CA LYS A 294 -2.22 33.16 41.06
C LYS A 294 -3.09 34.32 40.54
N LYS A 295 -4.40 34.28 40.77
CA LYS A 295 -5.30 35.40 40.44
C LYS A 295 -4.94 36.68 41.20
N THR A 296 -4.63 36.58 42.49
CA THR A 296 -4.19 37.73 43.30
C THR A 296 -2.86 38.29 42.77
N LEU A 297 -1.87 37.43 42.49
CA LEU A 297 -0.59 37.83 41.91
C LEU A 297 -0.77 38.55 40.57
N ASP A 298 -1.59 38.01 39.66
CA ASP A 298 -1.89 38.63 38.36
C ASP A 298 -2.60 39.98 38.51
N LYS A 299 -3.55 40.08 39.45
CA LYS A 299 -4.26 41.34 39.77
C LYS A 299 -3.26 42.40 40.27
N VAL A 300 -2.41 42.03 41.22
CA VAL A 300 -1.43 42.91 41.85
C VAL A 300 -0.35 43.34 40.86
N GLN A 301 0.12 42.42 40.04
CA GLN A 301 1.06 42.72 38.96
C GLN A 301 0.48 43.77 38.00
N LYS A 302 -0.79 43.67 37.61
CA LYS A 302 -1.41 44.61 36.64
C LYS A 302 -1.35 46.07 37.06
N TYR A 303 -1.55 46.37 38.35
CA TYR A 303 -1.48 47.76 38.83
C TYR A 303 -0.08 48.20 39.27
N LEU A 304 0.82 47.26 39.60
CA LEU A 304 2.22 47.57 39.89
C LEU A 304 3.05 47.75 38.62
N GLN A 305 2.76 47.04 37.53
CA GLN A 305 3.58 47.05 36.30
C GLN A 305 3.75 48.44 35.66
N PRO A 306 2.73 49.31 35.56
CA PRO A 306 2.85 50.61 34.92
C PRO A 306 3.80 51.60 35.64
N GLY A 307 4.00 51.44 36.95
CA GLY A 307 4.82 52.35 37.76
C GLY A 307 4.25 53.77 37.89
N ILE A 308 5.05 54.69 38.44
CA ILE A 308 4.69 56.12 38.53
C ILE A 308 5.21 56.84 37.27
N ASN A 309 4.31 57.45 36.50
CA ASN A 309 4.65 58.21 35.30
C ASN A 309 4.75 59.72 35.61
N GLN A 310 5.91 60.32 35.33
CA GLN A 310 6.15 61.76 35.54
C GLN A 310 5.51 62.66 34.47
N SER A 311 5.08 62.11 33.33
CA SER A 311 4.48 62.85 32.21
C SER A 311 2.96 62.66 32.06
N GLY A 312 2.30 62.02 33.04
CA GLY A 312 0.87 61.75 33.01
C GLY A 312 -0.02 62.90 33.52
N GLU A 313 -1.32 62.86 33.20
CA GLU A 313 -2.33 63.82 33.66
C GLU A 313 -2.54 63.81 35.19
N MET A 314 -2.15 62.71 35.87
CA MET A 314 -2.31 62.54 37.31
C MET A 314 -1.00 62.90 38.05
N PRO A 315 -1.04 63.71 39.12
CA PRO A 315 0.15 64.01 39.93
C PRO A 315 0.84 62.75 40.46
N THR A 316 2.17 62.75 40.52
CA THR A 316 3.00 61.60 40.91
C THR A 316 2.70 61.10 42.32
N ASP A 317 2.41 62.00 43.26
CA ASP A 317 2.00 61.62 44.62
C ASP A 317 0.60 61.02 44.67
N THR A 318 -0.31 61.41 43.77
CA THR A 318 -1.63 60.79 43.64
C THR A 318 -1.53 59.37 43.08
N GLN A 319 -0.66 59.15 42.08
CA GLN A 319 -0.36 57.80 41.57
C GLN A 319 0.28 56.92 42.67
N LYS A 320 1.21 57.48 43.45
CA LYS A 320 1.82 56.81 44.62
C LYS A 320 0.75 56.36 45.62
N LEU A 321 -0.13 57.28 46.02
CA LEU A 321 -1.22 57.01 46.96
C LEU A 321 -2.18 55.94 46.43
N LEU A 322 -2.49 55.93 45.14
CA LEU A 322 -3.36 54.92 44.53
C LEU A 322 -2.76 53.51 44.63
N ILE A 323 -1.47 53.37 44.30
CA ILE A 323 -0.74 52.09 44.42
C ILE A 323 -0.67 51.65 45.89
N MET A 324 -0.35 52.57 46.81
CA MET A 324 -0.33 52.29 48.25
C MET A 324 -1.70 51.84 48.77
N SER A 325 -2.77 52.48 48.32
CA SER A 325 -4.14 52.13 48.70
C SER A 325 -4.54 50.74 48.18
N GLN A 326 -4.19 50.41 46.93
CA GLN A 326 -4.46 49.09 46.36
C GLN A 326 -3.67 47.98 47.06
N LEU A 327 -2.40 48.23 47.39
CA LEU A 327 -1.59 47.29 48.17
C LEU A 327 -2.12 47.10 49.59
N ALA A 328 -2.60 48.16 50.24
CA ALA A 328 -3.21 48.07 51.57
C ALA A 328 -4.54 47.27 51.52
N GLN A 329 -5.33 47.41 50.45
CA GLN A 329 -6.56 46.62 50.25
C GLN A 329 -6.27 45.12 50.02
N ASP A 330 -5.18 44.81 49.31
CA ASP A 330 -4.79 43.43 49.03
C ASP A 330 -3.87 42.83 50.13
N TYR A 331 -3.47 43.60 51.15
CA TYR A 331 -2.44 43.24 52.14
C TYR A 331 -2.73 41.93 52.87
N ASP A 332 -3.87 41.84 53.56
CA ASP A 332 -4.23 40.66 54.36
C ASP A 332 -4.26 39.39 53.49
N LEU A 333 -4.82 39.51 52.29
CA LEU A 333 -4.91 38.42 51.33
C LEU A 333 -3.53 38.00 50.83
N LEU A 334 -2.67 38.95 50.46
CA LEU A 334 -1.30 38.69 50.00
C LEU A 334 -0.45 38.05 51.08
N VAL A 335 -0.52 38.53 52.32
CA VAL A 335 0.22 37.94 53.45
C VAL A 335 -0.25 36.52 53.73
N ALA A 336 -1.56 36.30 53.82
CA ALA A 336 -2.13 34.97 54.06
C ALA A 336 -1.77 33.97 52.96
N GLN A 337 -1.91 34.37 51.68
CA GLN A 337 -1.59 33.51 50.55
C GLN A 337 -0.08 33.28 50.38
N THR A 338 0.76 34.26 50.73
CA THR A 338 2.23 34.09 50.74
C THR A 338 2.67 33.16 51.88
N MET A 339 2.06 33.24 53.06
CA MET A 339 2.32 32.30 54.15
C MET A 339 1.90 30.87 53.78
N TYR A 340 0.75 30.71 53.13
CA TYR A 340 0.32 29.42 52.60
C TYR A 340 1.30 28.89 51.55
N TYR A 341 1.68 29.72 50.56
CA TYR A 341 2.72 29.39 49.56
C TYR A 341 4.05 28.95 50.20
N LYS A 342 4.49 29.66 51.24
CA LYS A 342 5.71 29.31 51.99
C LYS A 342 5.58 27.93 52.65
N SER A 343 4.42 27.60 53.23
CA SER A 343 4.19 26.29 53.86
C SER A 343 4.29 25.11 52.89
N LEU A 344 4.10 25.36 51.59
CA LEU A 344 4.16 24.35 50.54
C LEU A 344 5.59 24.03 50.09
N ASN A 345 6.59 24.79 50.54
CA ASN A 345 8.01 24.59 50.22
C ASN A 345 8.31 24.51 48.71
N ILE A 346 7.57 25.25 47.88
CA ILE A 346 7.75 25.27 46.42
C ILE A 346 8.56 26.46 45.91
N SER A 347 8.96 27.37 46.80
CA SER A 347 9.72 28.56 46.47
C SER A 347 11.13 28.23 45.99
N SER A 348 11.55 28.89 44.92
CA SER A 348 12.93 28.78 44.42
C SER A 348 13.95 29.28 45.45
N ILE A 349 13.57 30.27 46.27
CA ILE A 349 14.43 30.88 47.28
C ILE A 349 13.56 31.23 48.52
N PRO A 350 13.43 30.33 49.52
CA PRO A 350 12.51 30.51 50.66
C PRO A 350 12.74 31.79 51.46
N MET A 351 14.00 32.24 51.59
CA MET A 351 14.34 33.48 52.31
C MET A 351 13.71 34.73 51.67
N LEU A 352 13.50 34.72 50.34
CA LEU A 352 12.86 35.83 49.64
C LEU A 352 11.34 35.88 49.90
N ASP A 353 10.72 34.81 50.42
CA ASP A 353 9.31 34.82 50.81
C ASP A 353 9.12 35.59 52.12
N ASP A 354 10.05 35.41 53.07
CA ASP A 354 10.09 36.18 54.31
C ASP A 354 10.34 37.67 54.05
N LEU A 355 11.25 37.96 53.11
CA LEU A 355 11.50 39.33 52.66
C LEU A 355 10.26 39.92 51.98
N PHE A 356 9.51 39.14 51.20
CA PHE A 356 8.27 39.64 50.61
C PHE A 356 7.23 40.01 51.67
N ILE A 357 7.04 39.18 52.69
CA ILE A 357 6.13 39.47 53.81
C ILE A 357 6.60 40.73 54.57
N LEU A 358 7.90 40.89 54.79
CA LEU A 358 8.46 42.10 55.42
C LEU A 358 8.24 43.36 54.58
N GLU A 359 8.39 43.26 53.26
CA GLU A 359 8.11 44.36 52.33
C GLU A 359 6.61 44.71 52.30
N LEU A 360 5.72 43.71 52.38
CA LEU A 360 4.27 43.94 52.46
C LEU A 360 3.87 44.67 53.75
N LYS A 361 4.55 44.47 54.88
CA LYS A 361 4.27 45.17 56.16
C LYS A 361 4.37 46.69 56.08
N LYS A 362 5.06 47.23 55.06
CA LYS A 362 5.10 48.67 54.76
C LYS A 362 3.72 49.23 54.39
N PHE A 363 2.80 48.36 53.99
CA PHE A 363 1.44 48.69 53.53
C PHE A 363 0.36 48.16 54.47
N ASP A 364 0.74 47.68 55.66
CA ASP A 364 -0.20 47.20 56.68
C ASP A 364 -1.07 48.36 57.20
N PRO A 365 -2.41 48.31 57.00
CA PRO A 365 -3.30 49.40 57.41
C PRO A 365 -3.37 49.56 58.95
N LEU A 366 -2.98 48.55 59.72
CA LEU A 366 -2.93 48.59 61.19
C LEU A 366 -1.60 49.15 61.71
N ASN A 367 -0.55 49.18 60.87
CA ASN A 367 0.74 49.76 61.20
C ASN A 367 0.90 51.13 60.55
N ILE A 368 0.22 52.12 61.13
CA ILE A 368 0.18 53.50 60.64
C ILE A 368 1.59 54.10 60.52
N GLU A 369 2.52 53.74 61.42
CA GLU A 369 3.90 54.24 61.40
C GLU A 369 4.63 53.81 60.11
N ASN A 370 4.61 52.52 59.78
CA ASN A 370 5.24 52.02 58.56
C ASN A 370 4.58 52.54 57.28
N PHE A 371 3.26 52.68 57.30
CA PHE A 371 2.50 53.24 56.18
C PHE A 371 2.86 54.71 55.94
N MET A 372 2.92 55.52 57.00
CA MET A 372 3.29 56.95 56.92
C MET A 372 4.76 57.13 56.53
N ASN A 373 5.66 56.28 57.04
CA ASN A 373 7.07 56.28 56.61
C ASN A 373 7.22 55.98 55.11
N THR A 374 6.41 55.05 54.59
CA THR A 374 6.34 54.73 53.16
C THR A 374 5.70 55.85 52.34
N LEU A 375 4.74 56.58 52.91
CA LEU A 375 4.11 57.73 52.26
C LEU A 375 5.06 58.93 52.16
N ASN A 376 5.96 59.11 53.13
CA ASN A 376 6.90 60.22 53.19
C ASN A 376 8.11 60.08 52.26
N VAL A 377 8.32 58.92 51.63
CA VAL A 377 9.38 58.78 50.62
C VAL A 377 9.02 59.51 49.32
N SER A 378 10.06 59.97 48.60
CA SER A 378 9.87 60.60 47.30
C SER A 378 9.18 59.65 46.32
N ALA A 379 8.36 60.16 45.39
CA ALA A 379 7.70 59.33 44.38
C ALA A 379 8.70 58.49 43.57
N LYS A 380 9.91 59.03 43.33
CA LYS A 380 11.01 58.30 42.69
C LYS A 380 11.50 57.14 43.55
N ASP A 381 11.82 57.38 44.82
CA ASP A 381 12.28 56.32 45.73
C ASP A 381 11.21 55.26 45.97
N PHE A 382 9.94 55.66 46.04
CA PHE A 382 8.83 54.72 46.13
C PHE A 382 8.78 53.80 44.91
N ASN A 383 8.87 54.38 43.71
CA ASN A 383 8.81 53.63 42.46
C ASN A 383 9.99 52.67 42.30
N ASP A 384 11.21 53.15 42.60
CA ASP A 384 12.46 52.44 42.34
C ASP A 384 12.80 51.40 43.42
N LYS A 385 12.31 51.58 44.65
CA LYS A 385 12.59 50.68 45.78
C LYS A 385 11.34 49.91 46.21
N ASN A 386 10.32 50.59 46.69
CA ASN A 386 9.18 49.91 47.33
C ASN A 386 8.33 49.15 46.31
N ARG A 387 7.83 49.84 45.27
CA ARG A 387 7.02 49.22 44.22
C ARG A 387 7.81 48.20 43.40
N ALA A 388 9.06 48.50 43.04
CA ALA A 388 9.92 47.58 42.31
C ALA A 388 10.19 46.28 43.10
N ASN A 389 10.43 46.36 44.41
CA ASN A 389 10.64 45.19 45.27
C ASN A 389 9.39 44.32 45.34
N ILE A 390 8.22 44.89 45.60
CA ILE A 390 6.94 44.15 45.61
C ILE A 390 6.72 43.48 44.25
N LEU A 391 6.87 44.22 43.15
CA LEU A 391 6.69 43.68 41.80
C LEU A 391 7.66 42.52 41.50
N PHE A 392 8.93 42.63 41.92
CA PHE A 392 9.91 41.56 41.79
C PHE A 392 9.44 40.28 42.48
N HIS A 393 8.97 40.37 43.73
CA HIS A 393 8.49 39.20 44.47
C HIS A 393 7.24 38.58 43.85
N ILE A 394 6.30 39.40 43.38
CA ILE A 394 5.08 38.94 42.67
C ILE A 394 5.45 38.15 41.40
N ILE A 395 6.33 38.71 40.56
CA ILE A 395 6.78 38.05 39.32
C ILE A 395 7.51 36.74 39.62
N ARG A 396 8.41 36.75 40.62
CA ARG A 396 9.17 35.56 41.03
C ARG A 396 8.24 34.44 41.49
N ILE A 397 7.32 34.73 42.41
CA ILE A 397 6.38 33.72 42.92
C ILE A 397 5.49 33.20 41.79
N GLY A 398 5.00 34.08 40.91
CA GLY A 398 4.24 33.67 39.73
C GLY A 398 5.03 32.72 38.80
N LYS A 399 6.33 32.96 38.64
CA LYS A 399 7.24 32.10 37.87
C LYS A 399 7.50 30.76 38.54
N ASP A 400 7.68 30.72 39.85
CA ASP A 400 7.88 29.48 40.61
C ASP A 400 6.66 28.55 40.49
N ILE A 401 5.46 29.11 40.66
CA ILE A 401 4.18 28.41 40.45
C ILE A 401 4.10 27.83 39.04
N LYS A 402 4.39 28.64 38.01
CA LYS A 402 4.33 28.21 36.61
C LYS A 402 5.35 27.11 36.30
N THR A 403 6.58 27.25 36.77
CA THR A 403 7.64 26.24 36.57
C THR A 403 7.23 24.88 37.14
N LYS A 404 6.51 24.90 38.26
CA LYS A 404 6.00 23.70 38.90
C LYS A 404 4.79 23.10 38.16
N GLU A 405 3.89 23.92 37.62
CA GLU A 405 2.84 23.48 36.69
C GLU A 405 3.44 22.76 35.47
N ASP A 406 4.43 23.37 34.82
CA ASP A 406 5.08 22.84 33.62
C ASP A 406 5.76 21.48 33.88
N SER A 407 6.47 21.36 35.00
CA SER A 407 7.13 20.09 35.40
C SER A 407 6.14 18.96 35.67
N MET A 408 4.94 19.26 36.17
CA MET A 408 3.90 18.25 36.41
C MET A 408 3.22 17.85 35.08
N SER A 409 3.01 18.79 34.17
CA SER A 409 2.50 18.50 32.82
C SER A 409 3.45 17.59 32.03
N GLU A 410 4.77 17.80 32.17
CA GLU A 410 5.80 16.95 31.54
C GLU A 410 5.78 15.51 32.08
N LYS A 411 5.57 15.32 33.39
CA LYS A 411 5.40 13.97 33.98
C LYS A 411 4.17 13.25 33.45
N ASN A 412 3.11 13.99 33.16
CA ASN A 412 1.88 13.45 32.58
C ASN A 412 2.02 13.19 31.06
N GLN A 413 3.06 13.69 30.41
CA GLN A 413 3.23 13.58 28.96
C GLN A 413 3.33 12.14 28.47
N LYS A 414 3.92 11.24 29.27
CA LYS A 414 3.98 9.81 28.94
C LYS A 414 2.59 9.18 28.90
N VAL A 415 1.74 9.50 29.87
CA VAL A 415 0.33 9.03 29.93
C VAL A 415 -0.49 9.60 28.77
N LYS A 416 -0.30 10.88 28.44
CA LYS A 416 -0.95 11.53 27.29
C LYS A 416 -0.55 10.87 25.97
N THR A 417 0.73 10.51 25.83
CA THR A 417 1.26 9.87 24.62
C THR A 417 0.75 8.43 24.49
N GLU A 418 0.75 7.65 25.58
CA GLU A 418 0.24 6.27 25.58
C GLU A 418 -1.25 6.20 25.25
N LEU A 419 -2.06 7.12 25.82
CA LEU A 419 -3.51 7.16 25.57
C LEU A 419 -3.84 7.62 24.14
N ALA A 420 -3.12 8.61 23.60
CA ALA A 420 -3.26 9.03 22.20
C ALA A 420 -2.87 7.91 21.23
N SER A 421 -1.75 7.22 21.51
CA SER A 421 -1.26 6.11 20.67
C SER A 421 -2.23 4.93 20.62
N ALA A 422 -2.87 4.58 21.73
CA ALA A 422 -3.86 3.49 21.77
C ALA A 422 -5.10 3.80 20.93
N LEU A 423 -5.61 5.04 21.01
CA LEU A 423 -6.77 5.48 20.23
C LEU A 423 -6.45 5.55 18.72
N ASP A 424 -5.28 6.09 18.37
CA ASP A 424 -4.85 6.20 16.97
C ASP A 424 -4.64 4.80 16.34
N LYS A 425 -4.03 3.85 17.06
CA LYS A 425 -3.87 2.46 16.58
C LYS A 425 -5.22 1.77 16.33
N LYS A 426 -6.19 1.97 17.23
CA LYS A 426 -7.54 1.40 17.07
C LYS A 426 -8.27 2.04 15.88
N LYS A 427 -8.12 3.35 15.68
CA LYS A 427 -8.66 4.06 14.51
C LYS A 427 -8.10 3.51 13.20
N GLU A 428 -6.78 3.27 13.12
CA GLU A 428 -6.15 2.67 11.93
C GLU A 428 -6.71 1.28 11.61
N GLU A 429 -6.94 0.44 12.62
CA GLU A 429 -7.53 -0.89 12.45
C GLU A 429 -8.96 -0.80 11.88
N TYR A 430 -9.81 0.07 12.43
CA TYR A 430 -11.18 0.26 11.95
C TYR A 430 -11.21 0.80 10.52
N LEU A 431 -10.29 1.72 10.18
CA LEU A 431 -10.17 2.26 8.83
C LEU A 431 -9.75 1.18 7.83
N ALA A 432 -8.77 0.34 8.19
CA ALA A 432 -8.35 -0.76 7.33
C ALA A 432 -9.52 -1.74 7.05
N LYS A 433 -10.31 -2.07 8.08
CA LYS A 433 -11.50 -2.92 7.91
C LYS A 433 -12.59 -2.26 7.06
N LEU A 434 -12.84 -0.97 7.25
CA LEU A 434 -13.83 -0.22 6.49
C LEU A 434 -13.51 -0.24 4.99
N VAL A 435 -12.24 -0.07 4.63
CA VAL A 435 -11.78 -0.13 3.22
C VAL A 435 -12.04 -1.50 2.61
N GLU A 436 -11.73 -2.59 3.32
CA GLU A 436 -11.99 -3.94 2.81
C GLU A 436 -13.49 -4.26 2.75
N LEU A 437 -14.29 -3.84 3.73
CA LEU A 437 -15.74 -4.03 3.70
C LEU A 437 -16.41 -3.27 2.55
N LYS A 438 -15.96 -2.05 2.23
CA LYS A 438 -16.45 -1.31 1.06
C LYS A 438 -16.23 -2.07 -0.25
N LYS A 439 -15.12 -2.82 -0.38
CA LYS A 439 -14.90 -3.70 -1.54
C LYS A 439 -15.91 -4.85 -1.57
N VAL A 440 -16.16 -5.48 -0.42
CA VAL A 440 -17.17 -6.54 -0.28
C VAL A 440 -18.58 -6.02 -0.59
N GLU A 441 -18.92 -4.82 -0.10
CA GLU A 441 -20.20 -4.15 -0.40
C GLU A 441 -20.36 -3.92 -1.90
N THR A 442 -19.32 -3.41 -2.55
CA THR A 442 -19.33 -3.13 -3.99
C THR A 442 -19.57 -4.42 -4.79
N ARG A 443 -18.80 -5.48 -4.48
CA ARG A 443 -18.96 -6.79 -5.10
C ARG A 443 -20.38 -7.33 -4.91
N LEU A 444 -20.84 -7.42 -3.66
CA LEU A 444 -22.17 -7.97 -3.34
C LEU A 444 -23.29 -7.13 -3.92
N GLY A 445 -23.13 -5.80 -3.98
CA GLY A 445 -24.06 -4.89 -4.63
C GLY A 445 -24.23 -5.21 -6.12
N ASN A 446 -23.14 -5.53 -6.82
CA ASN A 446 -23.19 -5.95 -8.22
C ASN A 446 -23.86 -7.31 -8.42
N VAL A 447 -23.72 -8.22 -7.47
CA VAL A 447 -24.36 -9.56 -7.50
C VAL A 447 -25.85 -9.48 -7.22
N VAL A 448 -26.26 -8.67 -6.25
CA VAL A 448 -27.64 -8.52 -5.76
C VAL A 448 -28.43 -7.47 -6.54
N ALA A 449 -27.76 -6.66 -7.38
CA ALA A 449 -28.43 -5.68 -8.21
C ALA A 449 -29.51 -6.35 -9.09
N PRO A 450 -30.74 -5.78 -9.16
CA PRO A 450 -31.77 -6.29 -10.05
C PRO A 450 -31.28 -6.29 -11.49
N LYS A 451 -31.00 -7.47 -12.05
CA LYS A 451 -30.85 -7.65 -13.50
C LYS A 451 -32.25 -7.70 -14.08
N GLU A 452 -32.92 -6.56 -14.12
CA GLU A 452 -34.26 -6.46 -14.71
C GLU A 452 -34.17 -6.74 -16.20
N TYR A 453 -35.05 -7.62 -16.69
CA TYR A 453 -35.31 -7.81 -18.12
C TYR A 453 -35.88 -6.50 -18.69
N SER A 454 -35.02 -5.53 -18.98
CA SER A 454 -35.41 -4.24 -19.53
C SER A 454 -35.35 -4.29 -21.06
N GLY A 455 -36.43 -3.86 -21.73
CA GLY A 455 -36.43 -3.67 -23.19
C GLY A 455 -35.62 -2.46 -23.67
N LEU A 456 -34.86 -1.83 -22.77
CA LEU A 456 -33.90 -0.75 -23.04
C LEU A 456 -32.46 -1.27 -23.16
N ASP A 457 -32.25 -2.56 -22.91
CA ASP A 457 -30.99 -3.23 -23.24
C ASP A 457 -30.95 -3.38 -24.76
N ASP A 458 -30.12 -2.61 -25.43
CA ASP A 458 -30.01 -2.56 -26.90
C ASP A 458 -29.38 -3.83 -27.50
N GLY A 459 -29.21 -4.88 -26.69
CA GLY A 459 -28.56 -6.14 -27.07
C GLY A 459 -27.05 -5.98 -27.28
N SER A 460 -26.45 -4.85 -26.90
CA SER A 460 -25.00 -4.66 -26.92
C SER A 460 -24.27 -5.34 -25.75
N ASP A 461 -25.04 -5.89 -24.80
CA ASP A 461 -24.73 -6.92 -23.81
C ASP A 461 -23.21 -7.18 -23.60
N ASN A 462 -22.58 -6.23 -22.89
CA ASN A 462 -21.15 -6.25 -22.57
C ASN A 462 -20.77 -7.52 -21.81
N LEU A 463 -21.64 -8.04 -20.93
CA LEU A 463 -21.32 -9.20 -20.10
C LEU A 463 -21.31 -10.50 -20.92
N VAL A 464 -22.31 -10.76 -21.77
CA VAL A 464 -22.33 -11.97 -22.62
C VAL A 464 -21.10 -12.00 -23.53
N THR A 465 -20.78 -10.87 -24.17
CA THR A 465 -19.57 -10.73 -24.98
C THR A 465 -18.30 -10.99 -24.15
N ILE A 466 -18.20 -10.41 -22.95
CA ILE A 466 -17.06 -10.61 -22.04
C ILE A 466 -16.92 -12.08 -21.68
N LEU A 467 -18.02 -12.75 -21.30
CA LEU A 467 -18.05 -14.17 -20.95
C LEU A 467 -17.70 -15.07 -22.13
N GLU A 468 -18.19 -14.77 -23.33
CA GLU A 468 -17.83 -15.51 -24.54
C GLU A 468 -16.35 -15.39 -24.88
N ASN A 469 -15.81 -14.17 -24.88
CA ASN A 469 -14.38 -13.96 -25.13
C ASN A 469 -13.54 -14.58 -24.03
N HIS A 470 -13.97 -14.50 -22.77
CA HIS A 470 -13.34 -15.19 -21.66
C HIS A 470 -13.28 -16.70 -21.89
N LYS A 471 -14.39 -17.34 -22.31
CA LYS A 471 -14.43 -18.77 -22.65
C LYS A 471 -13.49 -19.11 -23.82
N LYS A 472 -13.53 -18.31 -24.89
CA LYS A 472 -12.68 -18.50 -26.09
C LYS A 472 -11.20 -18.41 -25.73
N ILE A 473 -10.78 -17.35 -25.03
CA ILE A 473 -9.39 -17.16 -24.60
C ILE A 473 -8.96 -18.28 -23.66
N SER A 474 -9.78 -18.63 -22.66
CA SER A 474 -9.47 -19.74 -21.75
C SER A 474 -9.24 -21.06 -22.51
N SER A 475 -10.07 -21.35 -23.52
CA SER A 475 -9.93 -22.56 -24.33
C SER A 475 -8.66 -22.58 -25.18
N GLN A 476 -8.16 -21.41 -25.61
CA GLN A 476 -6.93 -21.28 -26.38
C GLN A 476 -5.70 -21.36 -25.46
N LEU A 477 -5.73 -20.59 -24.37
CA LEU A 477 -4.66 -20.44 -23.40
C LEU A 477 -4.39 -21.74 -22.62
N TYR A 478 -5.44 -22.41 -22.14
CA TYR A 478 -5.34 -23.68 -21.41
C TYR A 478 -5.52 -24.90 -22.33
N GLY A 479 -5.79 -24.67 -23.61
CA GLY A 479 -5.92 -25.71 -24.61
C GLY A 479 -4.67 -25.80 -25.50
N GLU A 480 -4.85 -25.55 -26.80
CA GLU A 480 -3.83 -25.79 -27.82
C GLU A 480 -2.53 -25.02 -27.55
N TRP A 481 -2.61 -23.72 -27.27
CA TRP A 481 -1.42 -22.89 -27.11
C TRP A 481 -0.69 -23.14 -25.80
N GLY A 482 -1.41 -23.36 -24.70
CA GLY A 482 -0.82 -23.77 -23.43
C GLY A 482 -0.08 -25.10 -23.52
N ASP A 483 -0.69 -26.12 -24.15
CA ASP A 483 -0.04 -27.43 -24.37
C ASP A 483 1.21 -27.28 -25.25
N LYS A 484 1.14 -26.53 -26.35
CA LYS A 484 2.29 -26.27 -27.22
C LYS A 484 3.42 -25.51 -26.52
N PHE A 485 3.07 -24.49 -25.73
CA PHE A 485 4.04 -23.70 -24.96
C PHE A 485 4.74 -24.56 -23.90
N LEU A 486 3.98 -25.38 -23.18
CA LEU A 486 4.52 -26.28 -22.17
C LEU A 486 5.37 -27.40 -22.77
N LYS A 487 4.97 -27.94 -23.93
CA LYS A 487 5.82 -28.86 -24.68
C LYS A 487 7.13 -28.20 -25.07
N TYR A 488 7.09 -27.04 -25.73
CA TYR A 488 8.29 -26.32 -26.12
C TYR A 488 9.21 -26.08 -24.92
N THR A 489 8.70 -25.48 -23.85
CA THR A 489 9.52 -25.16 -22.65
C THR A 489 10.09 -26.42 -22.00
N THR A 490 9.32 -27.52 -21.97
CA THR A 490 9.79 -28.80 -21.42
C THR A 490 10.89 -29.44 -22.29
N TYR A 491 10.65 -29.59 -23.59
CA TYR A 491 11.60 -30.23 -24.51
C TYR A 491 12.86 -29.39 -24.70
N LYS A 492 12.71 -28.09 -24.99
CA LYS A 492 13.83 -27.21 -25.27
C LYS A 492 14.74 -27.06 -24.05
N SER A 493 14.20 -26.88 -22.85
CA SER A 493 15.05 -26.81 -21.64
C SER A 493 15.78 -28.13 -21.37
N TYR A 494 15.16 -29.27 -21.64
CA TYR A 494 15.80 -30.58 -21.50
C TYR A 494 16.95 -30.76 -22.51
N ASP A 495 16.71 -30.46 -23.79
CA ASP A 495 17.71 -30.59 -24.85
C ASP A 495 18.90 -29.65 -24.62
N GLU A 496 18.66 -28.43 -24.16
CA GLU A 496 19.74 -27.47 -23.86
C GLU A 496 20.56 -27.89 -22.63
N VAL A 497 19.93 -28.51 -21.61
CA VAL A 497 20.68 -29.15 -20.49
C VAL A 497 21.50 -30.34 -20.96
N LYS A 498 20.98 -31.13 -21.89
CA LYS A 498 21.71 -32.26 -22.47
C LYS A 498 22.93 -31.75 -23.25
N ASP A 499 22.75 -30.77 -24.13
CA ASP A 499 23.86 -30.14 -24.88
C ASP A 499 24.88 -29.49 -23.92
N PHE A 500 24.42 -28.87 -22.83
CA PHE A 500 25.31 -28.36 -21.80
C PHE A 500 26.19 -29.45 -21.18
N ASN A 501 25.60 -30.58 -20.80
CA ASN A 501 26.36 -31.68 -20.19
C ASN A 501 27.37 -32.28 -21.18
N GLU A 502 26.98 -32.50 -22.44
CA GLU A 502 27.88 -33.01 -23.48
C GLU A 502 29.06 -32.05 -23.74
N ARG A 503 28.79 -30.75 -23.84
CA ARG A 503 29.85 -29.73 -24.03
C ARG A 503 30.70 -29.53 -22.79
N LEU A 504 30.13 -29.72 -21.60
CA LEU A 504 30.87 -29.66 -20.35
C LEU A 504 31.90 -30.79 -20.28
N ASP A 505 31.56 -31.99 -20.72
CA ASP A 505 32.51 -33.12 -20.75
C ASP A 505 33.69 -32.82 -21.69
N LEU A 506 33.41 -32.24 -22.86
CA LEU A 506 34.44 -31.77 -23.80
C LEU A 506 35.29 -30.63 -23.20
N PHE A 507 34.65 -29.66 -22.55
CA PHE A 507 35.33 -28.55 -21.87
C PHE A 507 36.28 -29.07 -20.79
N ASN A 508 35.81 -29.99 -19.94
CA ASN A 508 36.63 -30.60 -18.91
C ASN A 508 37.81 -31.37 -19.54
N ALA A 509 37.57 -32.19 -20.57
CA ALA A 509 38.64 -32.91 -21.26
C ALA A 509 39.71 -31.97 -21.84
N LYS A 510 39.29 -30.86 -22.45
CA LYS A 510 40.17 -29.87 -23.09
C LYS A 510 40.96 -29.02 -22.09
N TYR A 511 40.34 -28.64 -20.97
CA TYR A 511 40.88 -27.60 -20.08
C TYR A 511 41.32 -28.09 -18.69
N THR A 512 41.17 -29.37 -18.35
CA THR A 512 41.50 -29.90 -17.00
C THR A 512 42.90 -29.52 -16.51
N ASN A 513 43.92 -29.63 -17.36
CA ASN A 513 45.31 -29.31 -16.97
C ASN A 513 45.52 -27.81 -16.75
N ILE A 514 44.82 -26.98 -17.52
CA ILE A 514 44.87 -25.52 -17.42
C ILE A 514 44.19 -25.06 -16.12
N ILE A 515 43.03 -25.60 -15.83
CA ILE A 515 42.22 -25.33 -14.62
C ILE A 515 42.98 -25.73 -13.34
N LYS A 516 43.82 -26.77 -13.39
CA LYS A 516 44.61 -27.25 -12.24
C LYS A 516 45.88 -26.44 -11.98
N ASN A 517 46.56 -25.97 -13.04
CA ASN A 517 47.90 -25.40 -12.91
C ASN A 517 47.94 -23.88 -12.68
N ASN A 518 46.82 -23.16 -12.84
CA ASN A 518 46.69 -21.70 -12.64
C ASN A 518 47.78 -20.82 -13.31
N LYS A 519 48.55 -21.38 -14.25
CA LYS A 519 49.58 -20.70 -15.04
C LYS A 519 49.30 -21.02 -16.49
N VAL A 520 48.90 -20.02 -17.24
CA VAL A 520 48.38 -20.20 -18.59
C VAL A 520 48.94 -19.12 -19.49
N ASP A 521 49.38 -19.52 -20.67
CA ASP A 521 49.60 -18.63 -21.81
C ASP A 521 48.31 -17.84 -22.13
N ASN A 522 48.43 -16.57 -22.50
CA ASN A 522 47.29 -15.65 -22.70
C ASN A 522 46.25 -16.22 -23.68
N LEU A 523 46.72 -16.91 -24.74
CA LEU A 523 45.84 -17.46 -25.77
C LEU A 523 44.96 -18.62 -25.25
N ALA A 524 45.53 -19.53 -24.48
CA ALA A 524 44.79 -20.68 -23.96
C ALA A 524 43.80 -20.28 -22.85
N SER A 525 44.12 -19.22 -22.09
CA SER A 525 43.19 -18.61 -21.14
C SER A 525 42.00 -17.95 -21.87
N ASN A 526 42.25 -17.23 -22.96
CA ASN A 526 41.18 -16.61 -23.76
C ASN A 526 40.21 -17.64 -24.34
N TYR A 527 40.70 -18.74 -24.90
CA TYR A 527 39.82 -19.81 -25.40
C TYR A 527 39.01 -20.49 -24.30
N LEU A 528 39.62 -20.73 -23.12
CA LEU A 528 38.89 -21.24 -21.96
C LEU A 528 37.75 -20.29 -21.59
N CYS A 529 38.02 -18.98 -21.52
CA CYS A 529 37.02 -17.98 -21.20
C CYS A 529 35.87 -17.92 -22.22
N GLN A 530 36.16 -18.02 -23.52
CA GLN A 530 35.14 -18.07 -24.57
C GLN A 530 34.26 -19.32 -24.45
N ASP A 531 34.84 -20.50 -24.24
CA ASP A 531 34.08 -21.75 -24.15
C ASP A 531 33.30 -21.84 -22.82
N ALA A 532 33.86 -21.32 -21.72
CA ALA A 532 33.15 -21.17 -20.44
C ALA A 532 31.96 -20.19 -20.57
N GLN A 533 32.13 -19.07 -21.28
CA GLN A 533 31.04 -18.13 -21.55
C GLN A 533 29.89 -18.79 -22.33
N LYS A 534 30.21 -19.58 -23.36
CA LYS A 534 29.20 -20.33 -24.12
C LYS A 534 28.44 -21.31 -23.24
N LEU A 535 29.12 -22.07 -22.37
CA LEU A 535 28.50 -22.98 -21.41
C LEU A 535 27.57 -22.25 -20.42
N ARG A 536 28.00 -21.08 -19.92
CA ARG A 536 27.16 -20.24 -19.04
C ARG A 536 25.89 -19.79 -19.74
N ILE A 537 26.00 -19.28 -20.96
CA ILE A 537 24.85 -18.82 -21.77
C ILE A 537 23.91 -20.00 -22.01
N LEU A 538 24.44 -21.16 -22.42
CA LEU A 538 23.66 -22.36 -22.72
C LEU A 538 22.85 -22.85 -21.50
N PHE A 539 23.50 -23.01 -20.35
CA PHE A 539 22.80 -23.39 -19.12
C PHE A 539 21.77 -22.33 -18.72
N LYS A 540 22.12 -21.04 -18.80
CA LYS A 540 21.22 -19.97 -18.40
C LYS A 540 20.00 -19.86 -19.32
N HIS A 541 20.15 -20.20 -20.59
CA HIS A 541 19.05 -20.30 -21.54
C HIS A 541 18.09 -21.44 -21.13
N ALA A 542 18.62 -22.63 -20.83
CA ALA A 542 17.81 -23.76 -20.36
C ALA A 542 17.06 -23.47 -19.04
N ASP A 543 17.76 -22.86 -18.07
CA ASP A 543 17.22 -22.42 -16.78
C ASP A 543 16.10 -21.39 -16.96
N SER A 544 16.26 -20.44 -17.89
CA SER A 544 15.23 -19.44 -18.19
C SER A 544 14.00 -20.05 -18.87
N ILE A 545 14.19 -20.96 -19.83
CA ILE A 545 13.07 -21.61 -20.54
C ILE A 545 12.23 -22.48 -19.59
N VAL A 546 12.88 -23.27 -18.71
CA VAL A 546 12.12 -24.09 -17.76
C VAL A 546 11.37 -23.21 -16.75
N GLN A 547 11.95 -22.07 -16.37
CA GLN A 547 11.31 -21.09 -15.50
C GLN A 547 10.05 -20.51 -16.17
N GLU A 548 10.10 -20.15 -17.45
CA GLU A 548 8.92 -19.67 -18.20
C GLU A 548 7.77 -20.70 -18.19
N GLY A 549 8.07 -21.98 -18.37
CA GLY A 549 7.08 -23.06 -18.31
C GLY A 549 6.50 -23.27 -16.91
N PHE A 550 7.34 -23.21 -15.88
CA PHE A 550 6.92 -23.27 -14.48
C PHE A 550 6.03 -22.08 -14.10
N ASP A 551 6.43 -20.89 -14.51
CA ASP A 551 5.73 -19.64 -14.27
C ASP A 551 4.32 -19.68 -14.88
N PHE A 552 4.17 -20.19 -16.11
CA PHE A 552 2.86 -20.36 -16.74
C PHE A 552 1.91 -21.25 -15.93
N VAL A 553 2.38 -22.41 -15.44
CA VAL A 553 1.51 -23.32 -14.67
C VAL A 553 1.17 -22.77 -13.28
N VAL A 554 2.10 -22.04 -12.64
CA VAL A 554 1.86 -21.44 -11.32
C VAL A 554 0.95 -20.22 -11.40
N THR A 555 1.11 -19.36 -12.42
CA THR A 555 0.22 -18.21 -12.68
C THR A 555 -1.24 -18.62 -12.74
N ASN A 556 -1.50 -19.79 -13.31
CA ASN A 556 -2.85 -20.28 -13.58
C ASN A 556 -3.30 -21.38 -12.61
N ARG A 557 -2.62 -21.50 -11.45
CA ARG A 557 -2.88 -22.58 -10.48
C ARG A 557 -4.34 -22.61 -10.02
N ASP A 558 -4.99 -21.47 -9.86
CA ASP A 558 -6.36 -21.39 -9.35
C ASP A 558 -7.40 -22.01 -10.30
N ILE A 559 -7.10 -22.07 -11.60
CA ILE A 559 -7.91 -22.78 -12.60
C ILE A 559 -7.44 -24.24 -12.73
N ILE A 560 -6.13 -24.48 -12.69
CA ILE A 560 -5.51 -25.77 -13.03
C ILE A 560 -5.50 -26.74 -11.82
N TYR A 561 -5.59 -26.24 -10.58
CA TYR A 561 -5.38 -27.01 -9.35
C TYR A 561 -6.62 -27.74 -8.81
N SER A 562 -7.82 -27.58 -9.38
CA SER A 562 -8.98 -28.29 -8.83
C SER A 562 -9.01 -29.76 -9.26
N ASP A 563 -8.74 -30.66 -8.33
CA ASP A 563 -9.14 -32.08 -8.42
C ASP A 563 -10.68 -32.24 -8.41
N VAL A 564 -11.41 -31.14 -8.21
CA VAL A 564 -12.87 -31.01 -8.31
C VAL A 564 -13.24 -30.45 -9.69
N LYS A 565 -14.31 -30.99 -10.29
CA LYS A 565 -14.96 -30.44 -11.49
C LYS A 565 -15.32 -28.97 -11.23
N ASN A 566 -14.56 -28.03 -11.77
CA ASN A 566 -14.89 -26.60 -11.72
C ASN A 566 -15.67 -26.21 -12.99
N TYR A 567 -16.34 -25.04 -12.95
CA TYR A 567 -17.09 -24.45 -14.08
C TYR A 567 -16.33 -24.50 -15.42
N TYR A 568 -15.00 -24.40 -15.38
CA TYR A 568 -14.09 -24.46 -16.53
C TYR A 568 -13.85 -25.86 -17.12
N ASN A 569 -14.23 -26.93 -16.40
CA ASN A 569 -14.02 -28.35 -16.75
C ASN A 569 -15.33 -29.08 -17.12
N GLY A 570 -16.42 -28.35 -17.39
CA GLY A 570 -17.76 -28.89 -17.60
C GLY A 570 -17.96 -29.83 -18.81
N GLU A 571 -17.00 -29.90 -19.73
CA GLU A 571 -17.06 -30.74 -20.94
C GLU A 571 -15.95 -31.81 -21.01
N ILE A 572 -15.44 -32.27 -19.87
CA ILE A 572 -14.74 -33.56 -19.87
C ILE A 572 -15.81 -34.64 -20.07
N ASN A 573 -15.97 -35.09 -21.31
CA ASN A 573 -16.81 -36.22 -21.67
C ASN A 573 -16.36 -37.47 -20.88
N GLU A 574 -16.99 -37.72 -19.73
CA GLU A 574 -16.87 -38.94 -18.93
C GLU A 574 -17.37 -40.20 -19.68
N TYR A 575 -17.78 -40.08 -20.94
CA TYR A 575 -18.27 -41.19 -21.77
C TYR A 575 -17.29 -41.73 -22.81
N LYS A 576 -16.01 -41.35 -22.79
CA LYS A 576 -14.99 -42.04 -23.59
C LYS A 576 -13.80 -42.46 -22.74
N ASN A 577 -13.88 -43.68 -22.21
CA ASN A 577 -12.76 -44.48 -21.69
C ASN A 577 -11.76 -44.88 -22.79
N ASP A 578 -11.38 -43.95 -23.66
CA ASP A 578 -10.28 -44.14 -24.60
C ASP A 578 -9.07 -43.42 -24.04
N ALA A 579 -8.11 -44.19 -23.52
CA ALA A 579 -6.79 -43.72 -23.08
C ALA A 579 -5.99 -42.97 -24.19
N ALA A 580 -6.53 -42.87 -25.40
CA ALA A 580 -5.94 -42.24 -26.57
C ALA A 580 -6.15 -40.71 -26.68
N PHE A 581 -7.08 -40.11 -25.92
CA PHE A 581 -7.39 -38.67 -26.06
C PHE A 581 -7.43 -37.93 -24.71
N ILE A 582 -6.26 -37.64 -24.16
CA ILE A 582 -6.11 -36.65 -23.08
C ILE A 582 -6.34 -35.26 -23.69
N GLY A 583 -7.37 -34.55 -23.23
CA GLY A 583 -7.66 -33.17 -23.65
C GLY A 583 -6.54 -32.21 -23.27
N SER A 584 -6.35 -31.12 -24.03
CA SER A 584 -5.24 -30.19 -23.82
C SER A 584 -5.23 -29.55 -22.42
N ILE A 585 -6.40 -29.30 -21.82
CA ILE A 585 -6.52 -28.82 -20.42
C ILE A 585 -5.96 -29.83 -19.43
N GLU A 586 -6.29 -31.12 -19.59
CA GLU A 586 -5.78 -32.17 -18.72
C GLU A 586 -4.25 -32.31 -18.86
N LYS A 587 -3.68 -32.07 -20.05
CA LYS A 587 -2.22 -32.02 -20.23
C LYS A 587 -1.61 -30.88 -19.42
N VAL A 588 -2.16 -29.68 -19.51
CA VAL A 588 -1.72 -28.52 -18.71
C VAL A 588 -1.80 -28.82 -17.20
N GLN A 589 -2.86 -29.47 -16.73
CA GLN A 589 -2.99 -29.93 -15.33
C GLN A 589 -1.90 -30.92 -14.92
N ARG A 590 -1.55 -31.86 -15.80
CA ARG A 590 -0.47 -32.82 -15.53
C ARG A 590 0.91 -32.14 -15.48
N HIS A 591 1.16 -31.10 -16.29
CA HIS A 591 2.36 -30.26 -16.16
C HIS A 591 2.41 -29.56 -14.79
N TYR A 592 1.29 -29.00 -14.33
CA TYR A 592 1.23 -28.39 -13.00
C TYR A 592 1.53 -29.40 -11.89
N LYS A 593 0.87 -30.57 -11.88
CA LYS A 593 1.13 -31.63 -10.89
C LYS A 593 2.60 -32.07 -10.89
N SER A 594 3.16 -32.26 -12.08
CA SER A 594 4.59 -32.57 -12.27
C SER A 594 5.50 -31.48 -11.67
N ALA A 595 5.21 -30.20 -11.90
CA ALA A 595 5.97 -29.10 -11.32
C ALA A 595 5.94 -29.10 -9.79
N ILE A 596 4.77 -29.33 -9.18
CA ILE A 596 4.63 -29.41 -7.72
C ILE A 596 5.41 -30.59 -7.14
N PHE A 597 5.35 -31.77 -7.78
CA PHE A 597 6.13 -32.93 -7.33
C PHE A 597 7.64 -32.71 -7.50
N ALA A 598 8.07 -32.04 -8.56
CA ALA A 598 9.47 -31.66 -8.73
C ALA A 598 9.94 -30.73 -7.61
N LEU A 599 9.14 -29.71 -7.24
CA LEU A 599 9.45 -28.82 -6.13
C LEU A 599 9.57 -29.56 -4.78
N LYS A 600 8.64 -30.48 -4.49
CA LYS A 600 8.70 -31.35 -3.31
C LYS A 600 10.04 -32.10 -3.26
N LYS A 601 10.39 -32.76 -4.35
CA LYS A 601 11.64 -33.53 -4.46
C LYS A 601 12.89 -32.66 -4.32
N MET A 602 12.89 -31.44 -4.87
CA MET A 602 13.99 -30.48 -4.69
C MET A 602 14.14 -29.98 -3.25
N LYS A 603 13.05 -29.94 -2.47
CA LYS A 603 13.05 -29.58 -1.05
C LYS A 603 13.40 -30.75 -0.13
N GLY A 604 13.51 -31.96 -0.66
CA GLY A 604 13.74 -33.18 0.11
C GLY A 604 12.45 -33.84 0.65
N ASP A 605 11.27 -33.38 0.22
CA ASP A 605 10.00 -33.99 0.59
C ASP A 605 9.76 -35.29 -0.18
N GLU A 606 9.08 -36.26 0.45
CA GLU A 606 8.70 -37.51 -0.20
C GLU A 606 7.61 -37.30 -1.26
N VAL A 607 7.78 -37.99 -2.40
CA VAL A 607 6.79 -38.11 -3.46
C VAL A 607 6.56 -39.60 -3.69
N SER A 608 5.29 -40.02 -3.84
CA SER A 608 4.96 -41.43 -4.03
C SER A 608 5.70 -42.02 -5.25
N LYS A 609 5.97 -43.34 -5.23
CA LYS A 609 6.61 -44.01 -6.37
C LYS A 609 5.76 -43.91 -7.63
N GLU A 610 4.45 -44.07 -7.48
CA GLU A 610 3.47 -43.96 -8.57
C GLU A 610 3.49 -42.56 -9.21
N ASP A 611 3.44 -41.50 -8.40
CA ASP A 611 3.50 -40.12 -8.90
C ASP A 611 4.85 -39.79 -9.54
N THR A 612 5.93 -40.35 -8.98
CA THR A 612 7.28 -40.20 -9.56
C THR A 612 7.35 -40.85 -10.93
N GLU A 613 6.87 -42.08 -11.07
CA GLU A 613 6.84 -42.79 -12.35
C GLU A 613 5.94 -42.11 -13.37
N ARG A 614 4.80 -41.58 -12.93
CA ARG A 614 3.79 -40.97 -13.80
C ARG A 614 4.14 -39.56 -14.26
N TYR A 615 4.75 -38.73 -13.40
CA TYR A 615 4.92 -37.29 -13.65
C TYR A 615 6.37 -36.82 -13.71
N LEU A 616 7.32 -37.59 -13.19
CA LEU A 616 8.73 -37.19 -13.05
C LEU A 616 9.72 -38.12 -13.76
N ASN A 617 9.27 -39.26 -14.29
CA ASN A 617 10.10 -40.20 -15.05
C ASN A 617 9.81 -40.13 -16.55
N MET A 618 10.73 -40.66 -17.36
CA MET A 618 10.65 -40.68 -18.81
C MET A 618 9.83 -41.91 -19.25
N PRO A 619 8.61 -41.77 -19.79
CA PRO A 619 7.95 -42.88 -20.46
C PRO A 619 8.69 -43.22 -21.77
N TRP A 620 8.84 -44.52 -22.05
CA TRP A 620 9.46 -45.01 -23.30
C TRP A 620 8.71 -44.55 -24.57
N LEU A 621 7.41 -44.27 -24.43
CA LEU A 621 6.54 -43.64 -25.43
C LEU A 621 5.62 -42.64 -24.70
N GLY A 622 6.06 -41.39 -24.49
CA GLY A 622 5.19 -40.38 -23.89
C GLY A 622 5.76 -38.97 -23.85
N SER A 623 4.90 -38.01 -23.53
CA SER A 623 5.23 -36.59 -23.42
C SER A 623 5.95 -36.28 -22.11
N TYR A 624 7.03 -35.49 -22.19
CA TYR A 624 7.72 -34.97 -21.02
C TYR A 624 6.84 -33.95 -20.31
N TYR A 625 6.83 -33.99 -18.98
CA TYR A 625 6.22 -32.94 -18.17
C TYR A 625 7.29 -32.00 -17.61
N ILE A 626 6.90 -30.75 -17.38
CA ILE A 626 7.81 -29.66 -17.01
C ILE A 626 8.60 -29.96 -15.74
N GLY A 627 8.01 -30.69 -14.78
CA GLY A 627 8.68 -31.08 -13.54
C GLY A 627 9.92 -31.96 -13.75
N ARG A 628 9.97 -32.77 -14.81
CA ARG A 628 11.19 -33.51 -15.16
C ARG A 628 12.30 -32.56 -15.59
N SER A 629 12.02 -31.64 -16.51
CA SER A 629 13.00 -30.66 -16.95
C SER A 629 13.48 -29.77 -15.80
N MET A 630 12.58 -29.42 -14.87
CA MET A 630 12.95 -28.71 -13.63
C MET A 630 13.99 -29.50 -12.82
N LEU A 631 13.78 -30.80 -12.61
CA LEU A 631 14.73 -31.66 -11.89
C LEU A 631 16.08 -31.75 -12.58
N GLU A 632 16.10 -31.87 -13.92
CA GLU A 632 17.34 -31.95 -14.71
C GLU A 632 18.14 -30.65 -14.68
N VAL A 633 17.47 -29.50 -14.87
CA VAL A 633 18.07 -28.17 -14.75
C VAL A 633 18.62 -27.98 -13.33
N SER A 634 17.84 -28.33 -12.30
CA SER A 634 18.23 -28.19 -10.90
C SER A 634 19.46 -29.05 -10.55
N ALA A 635 19.49 -30.32 -11.00
CA ALA A 635 20.63 -31.21 -10.81
C ALA A 635 21.89 -30.70 -11.54
N THR A 636 21.74 -30.13 -12.73
CA THR A 636 22.84 -29.59 -13.54
C THR A 636 23.37 -28.25 -13.00
N LYS A 637 22.60 -27.54 -12.19
CA LYS A 637 22.95 -26.24 -11.62
C LYS A 637 24.26 -26.24 -10.83
N VAL A 638 24.59 -27.34 -10.15
CA VAL A 638 25.87 -27.48 -9.43
C VAL A 638 27.05 -27.45 -10.40
N LYS A 639 26.93 -28.16 -11.53
CA LYS A 639 27.98 -28.16 -12.57
C LYS A 639 28.13 -26.80 -13.23
N ALA A 640 27.02 -26.12 -13.50
CA ALA A 640 27.03 -24.76 -14.06
C ALA A 640 27.68 -23.74 -13.11
N ARG A 641 27.46 -23.86 -11.79
CA ARG A 641 28.15 -23.05 -10.78
C ARG A 641 29.66 -23.26 -10.81
N ASN A 642 30.13 -24.49 -10.95
CA ASN A 642 31.57 -24.75 -11.08
C ASN A 642 32.19 -24.03 -12.29
N ILE A 643 31.45 -23.93 -13.40
CA ILE A 643 31.89 -23.17 -14.59
C ILE A 643 31.90 -21.67 -14.31
N GLN A 644 30.91 -21.14 -13.58
CA GLN A 644 30.92 -19.76 -13.11
C GLN A 644 32.17 -19.48 -12.26
N ASP A 645 32.48 -20.36 -11.30
CA ASP A 645 33.64 -20.21 -10.41
C ASP A 645 34.96 -20.25 -11.19
N ILE A 646 35.06 -21.14 -12.19
CA ILE A 646 36.22 -21.18 -13.11
C ILE A 646 36.31 -19.87 -13.89
N TYR A 647 35.20 -19.38 -14.45
CA TYR A 647 35.15 -18.14 -15.23
C TYR A 647 35.62 -16.93 -14.41
N GLU A 648 35.19 -16.83 -13.15
CA GLU A 648 35.57 -15.75 -12.24
C GLU A 648 37.03 -15.86 -11.80
N ARG A 649 37.46 -17.06 -11.38
CA ARG A 649 38.84 -17.31 -10.93
C ARG A 649 39.87 -17.04 -12.02
N MET A 650 39.52 -17.31 -13.28
CA MET A 650 40.37 -17.05 -14.44
C MET A 650 40.34 -15.58 -14.89
N GLY A 651 39.57 -14.71 -14.23
CA GLY A 651 39.50 -13.28 -14.59
C GLY A 651 38.88 -13.01 -15.95
N CYS A 652 38.06 -13.93 -16.47
CA CYS A 652 37.55 -13.87 -17.84
C CYS A 652 36.77 -12.60 -18.16
N GLN A 653 36.21 -11.90 -17.16
CA GLN A 653 35.55 -10.61 -17.38
C GLN A 653 36.49 -9.53 -17.93
N LYS A 654 37.77 -9.53 -17.54
CA LYS A 654 38.77 -8.55 -18.00
C LYS A 654 39.26 -8.85 -19.42
N SER A 655 39.38 -10.13 -19.75
CA SER A 655 39.79 -10.58 -21.09
C SER A 655 38.87 -10.12 -22.21
N PHE A 656 37.60 -9.82 -21.92
CA PHE A 656 36.65 -9.28 -22.90
C PHE A 656 36.50 -7.75 -22.87
N SER A 657 37.00 -7.06 -21.83
CA SER A 657 36.97 -5.59 -21.75
C SER A 657 38.17 -4.95 -22.45
N ASP A 658 39.32 -5.61 -22.43
CA ASP A 658 40.58 -5.04 -22.95
C ASP A 658 40.69 -5.12 -24.49
N GLU A 659 39.86 -5.94 -25.15
CA GLU A 659 39.75 -6.00 -26.63
C GLU A 659 38.81 -4.93 -27.22
N LEU A 660 38.00 -4.23 -26.40
CA LEU A 660 37.10 -3.16 -26.87
C LEU A 660 37.72 -1.75 -26.76
N VAL A 661 38.95 -1.63 -26.26
CA VAL A 661 39.65 -0.35 -26.03
C VAL A 661 40.93 -0.21 -26.88
N ASN A 662 41.25 -1.18 -27.76
CA ASN A 662 42.33 -1.07 -28.74
C ASN A 662 41.84 -1.10 -30.19
#